data_AF-A0A6P8IEE3-F1
#
_entry.id   AF-A0A6P8IEE3-F1
#
_cell.length_a   1.000
_cell.length_b   1.000
_cell.length_c   1.000
_cell.angle_alpha   90.00
_cell.angle_beta   90.00
_cell.angle_gamma   90.00
#
_symmetry.space_group_name_H-M   'P 1'
#
loop_
_entity.id
_entity.type
_entity.pdbx_description
1 polymer ?
#
loop_
_entity_poly.entity_id
_entity_poly.type
_entity_poly.pdbx_seq_one_letter_code
_entity_poly.pdbx_strand_id
1 'polypeptide(L)'
;MAAACMALANQVCSTQPKIRGRYGLSGVLNTPGYPSKYKQAETQIWNITVPIDNSIRLQFIHFQLQQVDCKNLYIEIRYDNQNTALCSYNSSLPLTFQTSGRHLIIELFNPDGLENRFLAYYKAVARDEPIVPCAYPLVHEYEGVCYGFQNNLAGQDPYNTCKEVKSTPASLITDKENVYAVGLLHQHGYSEALIGLKHSPTNNSYLWMDGSTLVLTRWSQGDPPVPPDQGLVYCAALNSDSKWHQKLCFIQSPVLCKRKVLPRSLSSDTCSSPLGIQDKRIENSLISASTSNFQKGASEARLYHSNWWQSNKNDNEQWIEVKSPSGKFNITGVAIQGSPNGQNFVKNFWIYYSNHGSELILYNKGHNKNAWVFRGNIGKGVQFVLLRPSVVGWRIRIHPRQWEGSIALRMELYGCYLKEQNNCTLPIGMQDMEIKDEDINASSSTLPMNPRLHWDLLSSSEHSGWRAGVLNSMQWLQIQLKNHYKITAIATQGLASDYAWEWVTKYRLSYSHHDNVFFYYEEANEIKVFEGNSDRNSVVKHFLNIDQANHVRILPKTWNGHISLRAELYGCKVEKTKGGCDIALGLETGAIPDGNFKSSSNYNAYHDAKGARLNFLGKPGTTSGWSAGKNDQNPWIMVKLVDLTLVTGVATQGRDDWPQWVTRYQLRYSDNGQQFIMYTENGNVKTFVGNYDQSTIIKQYLQNPVRMHYLRLYPVDRFGWISMRMEIYGCNFTFSESDLCSHPMGMGSTYIPIQAISASSKMNDERSPNASRLIPETNDGNKGWRPIYSTPNEWLQVYFGTRSKITGIATKGIKDQSSWVTWYHVLYGMDGNAFQPYFNYSSLSTPMGNVNGYGIKKHYLKPAIEAIYIRIAPKEWYGGIALKVEFYGCGNSYTANAMKTTCNASIGLEDGAFLSPAFQASSVKPSRAYSPSYARLNNMSAWTAGHSNEKQWIQLYFKDVHIITAIATQGIADKQEWVKSYRIAFSNSYEENTFKVYNSSTMTAKVFKGNLNNSDIVKNEFNPSFTAKYIRLLPVTWNIRISLRMELYGHTDPTLSIPGVPLGLENGAVKDAAINSSSYLHSYYYPWQGRIRWENTTHSFWSPSNNDLKQWLQVDLGKITNLTGVATQGANNEQWWVTSYVLKFASFSATNGFEYYIENKNPRIPMRRGIY
;
A
#
# COMPACT_ATOMS: atom_id res chain seq x y z
N MET A 1 -42.15 59.45 16.01
CA MET A 1 -42.08 58.70 14.73
C MET A 1 -40.76 57.96 14.48
N ALA A 2 -39.66 58.21 15.20
CA ALA A 2 -38.41 57.43 15.03
C ALA A 2 -38.37 56.09 15.79
N ALA A 3 -39.21 55.89 16.82
CA ALA A 3 -39.27 54.64 17.58
C ALA A 3 -40.15 53.54 16.93
N ALA A 4 -41.02 53.90 15.96
CA ALA A 4 -41.86 52.95 15.24
C ALA A 4 -41.14 52.29 14.04
N CYS A 5 -40.06 52.90 13.51
CA CYS A 5 -39.28 52.33 12.42
C CYS A 5 -38.29 51.23 12.87
N MET A 6 -37.91 51.17 14.14
CA MET A 6 -37.05 50.08 14.65
C MET A 6 -37.82 48.79 14.99
N ALA A 7 -39.15 48.84 15.09
CA ALA A 7 -39.96 47.65 15.40
C ALA A 7 -40.41 46.86 14.16
N LEU A 8 -40.34 47.44 12.95
CA LEU A 8 -40.77 46.79 11.69
C LEU A 8 -39.61 46.19 10.87
N ALA A 9 -38.36 46.49 11.19
CA ALA A 9 -37.19 45.89 10.53
C ALA A 9 -36.78 44.51 11.10
N ASN A 10 -37.34 44.10 12.26
CA ASN A 10 -37.05 42.81 12.90
C ASN A 10 -38.07 41.70 12.53
N GLN A 11 -38.86 41.88 11.47
CA GLN A 11 -39.85 40.89 11.02
C GLN A 11 -39.66 40.41 9.57
N VAL A 12 -38.46 40.56 9.01
CA VAL A 12 -37.98 39.64 7.95
C VAL A 12 -37.08 38.63 8.66
N CYS A 13 -37.64 37.46 8.95
CA CYS A 13 -36.94 36.38 9.63
C CYS A 13 -35.60 36.10 8.95
N SER A 14 -34.51 36.37 9.67
CA SER A 14 -33.23 35.73 9.43
C SER A 14 -33.41 34.22 9.61
N THR A 15 -33.45 33.45 8.53
CA THR A 15 -33.09 32.03 8.61
C THR A 15 -31.62 31.96 8.23
N GLN A 16 -30.74 32.04 9.24
CA GLN A 16 -29.35 31.66 8.99
C GLN A 16 -29.34 30.21 8.45
N PRO A 17 -28.61 29.91 7.36
CA PRO A 17 -28.60 28.56 6.82
C PRO A 17 -28.07 27.59 7.88
N LYS A 18 -28.81 26.50 8.14
CA LYS A 18 -28.34 25.44 9.02
C LYS A 18 -27.21 24.67 8.31
N ILE A 19 -25.97 24.98 8.68
CA ILE A 19 -24.79 24.30 8.18
C ILE A 19 -24.61 22.97 8.90
N ARG A 20 -24.69 21.85 8.17
CA ARG A 20 -24.35 20.52 8.67
C ARG A 20 -23.00 20.10 8.11
N GLY A 21 -21.94 20.33 8.88
CA GLY A 21 -20.60 19.82 8.57
C GLY A 21 -20.54 18.30 8.77
N ARG A 22 -20.04 17.56 7.77
CA ARG A 22 -19.84 16.11 7.86
C ARG A 22 -18.44 15.71 7.42
N TYR A 23 -17.76 14.99 8.31
CA TYR A 23 -16.45 14.37 8.09
C TYR A 23 -16.62 12.85 8.17
N GLY A 24 -16.18 12.11 7.16
CA GLY A 24 -16.25 10.65 7.17
C GLY A 24 -16.08 10.00 5.79
N LEU A 25 -15.80 8.69 5.78
CA LEU A 25 -15.58 7.91 4.55
C LEU A 25 -16.86 7.64 3.75
N SER A 26 -18.05 7.80 4.34
CA SER A 26 -19.35 7.70 3.65
C SER A 26 -20.48 8.30 4.49
N GLY A 27 -21.66 8.49 3.89
CA GLY A 27 -22.86 8.88 4.64
C GLY A 27 -24.12 9.10 3.80
N VAL A 28 -25.28 9.08 4.46
CA VAL A 28 -26.61 9.34 3.87
C VAL A 28 -27.06 10.77 4.16
N LEU A 29 -27.58 11.46 3.15
CA LEU A 29 -28.07 12.84 3.15
C LEU A 29 -29.55 12.84 2.78
N ASN A 30 -30.39 13.54 3.54
CA ASN A 30 -31.82 13.66 3.25
C ASN A 30 -32.40 14.99 3.71
N THR A 31 -33.57 15.32 3.16
CA THR A 31 -34.43 16.38 3.69
C THR A 31 -34.84 16.05 5.14
N PRO A 32 -34.94 17.04 6.03
CA PRO A 32 -35.42 16.80 7.39
C PRO A 32 -36.79 16.13 7.40
N GLY A 33 -36.96 15.08 8.22
CA GLY A 33 -38.22 14.33 8.31
C GLY A 33 -38.48 13.31 7.21
N TYR A 34 -37.52 13.05 6.30
CA TYR A 34 -37.61 11.96 5.32
C TYR A 34 -37.97 10.63 6.00
N PRO A 35 -38.92 9.82 5.48
CA PRO A 35 -39.50 9.83 4.12
C PRO A 35 -40.65 10.82 3.85
N SER A 36 -41.16 11.51 4.89
CA SER A 36 -42.24 12.48 4.74
C SER A 36 -41.83 13.67 3.88
N LYS A 37 -42.82 14.31 3.23
CA LYS A 37 -42.59 15.54 2.46
C LYS A 37 -42.16 16.68 3.39
N TYR A 38 -41.06 17.33 3.06
CA TYR A 38 -40.56 18.52 3.74
C TYR A 38 -41.22 19.78 3.16
N LYS A 39 -41.72 20.69 4.02
CA LYS A 39 -42.48 21.89 3.63
C LYS A 39 -42.04 23.17 4.37
N GLN A 40 -40.88 23.16 5.01
CA GLN A 40 -40.42 24.34 5.76
C GLN A 40 -39.66 25.31 4.84
N ALA A 41 -39.94 26.60 5.02
CA ALA A 41 -39.30 27.73 4.35
C ALA A 41 -37.90 27.99 4.96
N GLU A 42 -36.90 27.21 4.56
CA GLU A 42 -35.54 27.28 5.12
C GLU A 42 -34.50 26.76 4.13
N THR A 43 -33.35 27.44 4.02
CA THR A 43 -32.18 26.97 3.26
C THR A 43 -31.35 25.98 4.09
N GLN A 44 -31.03 24.81 3.53
CA GLN A 44 -30.18 23.79 4.18
C GLN A 44 -28.85 23.65 3.44
N ILE A 45 -27.74 23.58 4.17
CA ILE A 45 -26.40 23.43 3.58
C ILE A 45 -25.68 22.21 4.19
N TRP A 46 -25.18 21.33 3.33
CA TRP A 46 -24.30 20.22 3.69
C TRP A 46 -22.89 20.48 3.16
N ASN A 47 -21.91 20.45 4.06
CA ASN A 47 -20.49 20.57 3.70
C ASN A 47 -19.79 19.23 3.98
N ILE A 48 -19.27 18.59 2.94
CA ILE A 48 -18.71 17.24 2.99
C ILE A 48 -17.21 17.32 2.70
N THR A 49 -16.42 16.73 3.58
CA THR A 49 -14.96 16.61 3.43
C THR A 49 -14.50 15.18 3.66
N VAL A 50 -13.65 14.67 2.76
CA VAL A 50 -13.05 13.31 2.84
C VAL A 50 -11.51 13.38 3.02
N PRO A 51 -10.83 12.25 3.34
CA PRO A 51 -9.37 12.23 3.49
C PRO A 51 -8.60 12.71 2.25
N ILE A 52 -7.33 13.09 2.45
CA ILE A 52 -6.48 13.82 1.49
C ILE A 52 -6.30 13.10 0.13
N ASP A 53 -6.36 11.77 0.11
CA ASP A 53 -6.14 10.95 -1.11
C ASP A 53 -7.44 10.49 -1.78
N ASN A 54 -8.60 10.98 -1.30
CA ASN A 54 -9.91 10.56 -1.76
C ASN A 54 -10.65 11.70 -2.47
N SER A 55 -11.47 11.34 -3.45
CA SER A 55 -12.53 12.19 -3.96
C SER A 55 -13.90 11.73 -3.45
N ILE A 56 -14.94 12.53 -3.68
CA ILE A 56 -16.29 12.29 -3.19
C ILE A 56 -17.15 11.82 -4.35
N ARG A 57 -17.76 10.64 -4.22
CA ARG A 57 -18.82 10.18 -5.11
C ARG A 57 -20.16 10.36 -4.43
N LEU A 58 -21.08 11.11 -5.04
CA LEU A 58 -22.43 11.40 -4.56
C LEU A 58 -23.48 10.82 -5.53
N GLN A 59 -24.41 10.04 -5.01
CA GLN A 59 -25.52 9.46 -5.76
C GLN A 59 -26.86 9.82 -5.12
N PHE A 60 -27.81 10.31 -5.93
CA PHE A 60 -29.21 10.46 -5.48
C PHE A 60 -29.92 9.11 -5.59
N ILE A 61 -30.58 8.71 -4.50
CA ILE A 61 -31.35 7.47 -4.39
C ILE A 61 -32.83 7.78 -4.62
N HIS A 62 -33.31 8.92 -4.11
CA HIS A 62 -34.66 9.42 -4.33
C HIS A 62 -34.63 10.94 -4.49
N PHE A 63 -35.38 11.50 -5.43
CA PHE A 63 -35.38 12.93 -5.72
C PHE A 63 -36.74 13.39 -6.24
N GLN A 64 -37.43 14.26 -5.49
CA GLN A 64 -38.72 14.83 -5.87
C GLN A 64 -38.89 16.26 -5.34
N LEU A 65 -39.07 17.22 -6.25
CA LEU A 65 -39.29 18.64 -5.95
C LEU A 65 -40.60 19.13 -6.60
N GLN A 66 -41.34 20.02 -5.93
CA GLN A 66 -42.63 20.55 -6.42
C GLN A 66 -42.49 21.71 -7.44
N GLN A 67 -41.40 21.79 -8.22
CA GLN A 67 -41.25 22.84 -9.26
C GLN A 67 -40.23 22.47 -10.35
N VAL A 68 -40.45 22.99 -11.57
CA VAL A 68 -39.63 22.71 -12.77
C VAL A 68 -38.70 23.86 -13.16
N ASP A 69 -39.02 25.11 -12.78
CA ASP A 69 -38.34 26.30 -13.30
C ASP A 69 -37.08 26.73 -12.51
N CYS A 70 -36.66 25.96 -11.51
CA CYS A 70 -35.46 26.21 -10.68
C CYS A 70 -35.45 27.59 -9.96
N LYS A 71 -36.58 28.30 -9.83
CA LYS A 71 -36.57 29.66 -9.25
C LYS A 71 -36.66 29.68 -7.73
N ASN A 72 -37.67 29.00 -7.18
CA ASN A 72 -38.01 29.08 -5.75
C ASN A 72 -37.81 27.74 -5.01
N LEU A 73 -37.44 26.67 -5.74
CA LEU A 73 -37.08 25.38 -5.17
C LEU A 73 -36.04 24.68 -6.06
N TYR A 74 -34.82 24.54 -5.56
CA TYR A 74 -33.74 23.81 -6.24
C TYR A 74 -32.72 23.26 -5.26
N ILE A 75 -31.93 22.27 -5.72
CA ILE A 75 -30.71 21.83 -5.05
C ILE A 75 -29.51 22.27 -5.87
N GLU A 76 -28.64 23.07 -5.29
CA GLU A 76 -27.35 23.42 -5.88
C GLU A 76 -26.25 22.50 -5.35
N ILE A 77 -25.46 21.93 -6.26
CA ILE A 77 -24.30 21.10 -5.94
C ILE A 77 -23.06 21.85 -6.43
N ARG A 78 -22.11 22.09 -5.52
CA ARG A 78 -20.88 22.85 -5.77
C ARG A 78 -19.65 21.98 -5.51
N TYR A 79 -18.88 21.73 -6.56
CA TYR A 79 -17.63 20.97 -6.54
C TYR A 79 -16.78 21.31 -7.77
N ASP A 80 -15.45 21.23 -7.69
CA ASP A 80 -14.53 21.44 -8.82
C ASP A 80 -14.84 22.71 -9.66
N ASN A 81 -15.26 23.81 -9.00
CA ASN A 81 -15.74 25.04 -9.63
C ASN A 81 -16.91 24.88 -10.62
N GLN A 82 -17.64 23.76 -10.55
CA GLN A 82 -18.92 23.52 -11.19
C GLN A 82 -20.06 23.76 -10.20
N ASN A 83 -21.06 24.53 -10.64
CA ASN A 83 -22.34 24.66 -9.95
C ASN A 83 -23.40 23.97 -10.80
N THR A 84 -24.01 22.92 -10.26
CA THR A 84 -25.15 22.25 -10.90
C THR A 84 -26.40 22.51 -10.07
N ALA A 85 -27.34 23.25 -10.62
CA ALA A 85 -28.67 23.41 -10.05
C ALA A 85 -29.60 22.27 -10.55
N LEU A 86 -30.28 21.61 -9.62
CA LEU A 86 -31.21 20.53 -9.86
C LEU A 86 -32.63 20.97 -9.48
N CYS A 87 -33.54 20.94 -10.45
CA CYS A 87 -34.99 21.07 -10.28
C CYS A 87 -35.69 20.00 -11.14
N SER A 88 -36.77 19.38 -10.65
CA SER A 88 -37.58 18.47 -11.48
C SER A 88 -38.90 18.07 -10.81
N TYR A 89 -39.94 17.97 -11.64
CA TYR A 89 -41.28 17.45 -11.34
C TYR A 89 -41.47 15.97 -11.78
N ASN A 90 -40.54 15.41 -12.58
CA ASN A 90 -40.75 14.19 -13.38
C ASN A 90 -39.98 12.93 -12.92
N SER A 91 -39.72 12.78 -11.61
CA SER A 91 -39.19 11.55 -10.95
C SER A 91 -37.88 10.94 -11.49
N SER A 92 -37.20 11.57 -12.45
CA SER A 92 -35.89 11.12 -12.94
C SER A 92 -34.79 11.47 -11.93
N LEU A 93 -34.04 10.49 -11.46
CA LEU A 93 -32.92 10.72 -10.56
C LEU A 93 -31.82 11.57 -11.23
N PRO A 94 -31.23 12.53 -10.49
CA PRO A 94 -30.00 13.20 -10.90
C PRO A 94 -28.86 12.21 -11.16
N LEU A 95 -27.94 12.59 -12.06
CA LEU A 95 -26.74 11.81 -12.35
C LEU A 95 -25.88 11.63 -11.09
N THR A 96 -25.03 10.61 -11.08
CA THR A 96 -24.02 10.45 -10.02
C THR A 96 -22.92 11.50 -10.23
N PHE A 97 -22.61 12.23 -9.17
CA PHE A 97 -21.54 13.23 -9.16
C PHE A 97 -20.28 12.61 -8.58
N GLN A 98 -19.12 12.90 -9.17
CA GLN A 98 -17.83 12.54 -8.60
C GLN A 98 -16.91 13.77 -8.65
N THR A 99 -16.39 14.16 -7.51
CA THR A 99 -15.47 15.30 -7.41
C THR A 99 -14.05 14.89 -7.83
N SER A 100 -13.23 15.86 -8.21
CA SER A 100 -11.79 15.74 -8.48
C SER A 100 -10.97 15.95 -7.19
N GLY A 101 -11.49 16.80 -6.31
CA GLY A 101 -10.95 17.06 -4.97
C GLY A 101 -11.71 16.37 -3.85
N ARG A 102 -11.35 16.70 -2.61
CA ARG A 102 -11.91 16.08 -1.39
C ARG A 102 -13.08 16.84 -0.74
N HIS A 103 -13.62 17.85 -1.42
CA HIS A 103 -14.62 18.78 -0.89
C HIS A 103 -15.86 18.83 -1.80
N LEU A 104 -17.05 18.84 -1.19
CA LEU A 104 -18.34 18.91 -1.88
C LEU A 104 -19.33 19.69 -1.01
N ILE A 105 -20.03 20.66 -1.60
CA ILE A 105 -21.08 21.43 -0.94
C ILE A 105 -22.41 21.18 -1.65
N ILE A 106 -23.47 20.96 -0.86
CA ILE A 106 -24.84 20.79 -1.36
C ILE A 106 -25.72 21.79 -0.62
N GLU A 107 -26.52 22.56 -1.36
CA GLU A 107 -27.45 23.55 -0.83
C GLU A 107 -28.87 23.27 -1.35
N LEU A 108 -29.84 23.15 -0.44
CA LEU A 108 -31.27 23.14 -0.78
C LEU A 108 -31.81 24.55 -0.54
N PHE A 109 -32.24 25.21 -1.61
CA PHE A 109 -32.90 26.51 -1.56
C PHE A 109 -34.42 26.29 -1.65
N ASN A 110 -35.15 26.69 -0.59
CA ASN A 110 -36.63 26.57 -0.51
C ASN A 110 -37.23 27.73 0.32
N PRO A 111 -37.14 28.98 -0.12
CA PRO A 111 -37.64 30.15 0.61
C PRO A 111 -39.16 30.14 0.83
N ASP A 112 -39.93 29.48 -0.05
CA ASP A 112 -41.40 29.52 -0.03
C ASP A 112 -42.06 28.32 0.70
N GLY A 113 -41.25 27.39 1.24
CA GLY A 113 -41.79 26.22 1.95
C GLY A 113 -42.50 25.21 1.04
N LEU A 114 -42.12 25.14 -0.24
CA LEU A 114 -42.70 24.21 -1.21
C LEU A 114 -42.37 22.76 -0.86
N GLU A 115 -43.26 21.82 -1.23
CA GLU A 115 -43.07 20.40 -0.93
C GLU A 115 -41.82 19.85 -1.63
N ASN A 116 -40.94 19.21 -0.86
CA ASN A 116 -39.76 18.55 -1.40
C ASN A 116 -39.37 17.33 -0.58
N ARG A 117 -38.69 16.38 -1.21
CA ARG A 117 -38.05 15.25 -0.54
C ARG A 117 -36.93 14.69 -1.40
N PHE A 118 -35.76 14.49 -0.80
CA PHE A 118 -34.67 13.77 -1.46
C PHE A 118 -33.89 12.90 -0.47
N LEU A 119 -33.23 11.89 -1.02
CA LEU A 119 -32.28 11.02 -0.33
C LEU A 119 -31.07 10.83 -1.25
N ALA A 120 -29.88 11.08 -0.74
CA ALA A 120 -28.62 10.90 -1.43
C ALA A 120 -27.60 10.18 -0.53
N TYR A 121 -26.60 9.57 -1.14
CA TYR A 121 -25.52 8.87 -0.46
C TYR A 121 -24.18 9.32 -1.03
N TYR A 122 -23.21 9.57 -0.16
CA TYR A 122 -21.84 9.88 -0.54
C TYR A 122 -20.85 8.86 0.00
N LYS A 123 -19.73 8.69 -0.72
CA LYS A 123 -18.59 7.86 -0.31
C LYS A 123 -17.27 8.49 -0.75
N ALA A 124 -16.26 8.36 0.10
CA ALA A 124 -14.87 8.65 -0.20
C ALA A 124 -14.31 7.53 -1.09
N VAL A 125 -13.87 7.89 -2.29
CA VAL A 125 -13.29 6.96 -3.27
C VAL A 125 -11.84 7.36 -3.54
N ALA A 126 -10.94 6.40 -3.73
CA ALA A 126 -9.58 6.75 -4.16
C ALA A 126 -9.66 7.41 -5.56
N ARG A 127 -8.81 8.39 -5.86
CA ARG A 127 -8.93 9.21 -7.10
C ARG A 127 -8.84 8.38 -8.41
N ASP A 128 -8.33 7.15 -8.33
CA ASP A 128 -8.23 6.15 -9.42
C ASP A 128 -9.13 4.91 -9.23
N GLU A 129 -10.05 4.91 -8.25
CA GLU A 129 -10.87 3.75 -7.94
C GLU A 129 -11.92 3.51 -9.05
N PRO A 130 -11.84 2.37 -9.79
CA PRO A 130 -12.80 2.05 -10.82
C PRO A 130 -14.21 1.97 -10.25
N ILE A 131 -15.21 2.46 -10.99
CA ILE A 131 -16.62 2.16 -10.68
C ILE A 131 -16.81 0.67 -10.90
N VAL A 132 -16.73 -0.14 -9.86
CA VAL A 132 -17.42 -1.44 -9.84
C VAL A 132 -18.11 -1.66 -8.50
N PRO A 133 -19.29 -1.05 -8.28
CA PRO A 133 -20.22 -1.62 -7.35
C PRO A 133 -21.53 -1.98 -8.04
N CYS A 134 -21.99 -3.20 -7.74
CA CYS A 134 -23.36 -3.64 -7.98
C CYS A 134 -23.75 -3.74 -9.47
N ALA A 135 -23.55 -4.95 -10.02
CA ALA A 135 -23.99 -5.31 -11.37
C ALA A 135 -25.44 -5.79 -11.35
N TYR A 136 -26.15 -5.56 -12.46
CA TYR A 136 -27.51 -6.07 -12.65
C TYR A 136 -27.61 -7.55 -12.27
N PRO A 137 -28.62 -7.96 -11.49
CA PRO A 137 -29.84 -7.22 -11.13
C PRO A 137 -29.80 -6.47 -9.79
N LEU A 138 -28.66 -6.47 -9.09
CA LEU A 138 -28.46 -5.69 -7.86
C LEU A 138 -27.57 -4.51 -8.17
N VAL A 139 -28.16 -3.35 -8.50
CA VAL A 139 -27.45 -2.19 -9.06
C VAL A 139 -27.22 -1.06 -8.05
N HIS A 140 -27.73 -1.18 -6.83
CA HIS A 140 -27.70 -0.13 -5.82
C HIS A 140 -26.68 -0.46 -4.73
N GLU A 141 -25.61 0.33 -4.58
CA GLU A 141 -24.61 0.12 -3.53
C GLU A 141 -24.89 0.95 -2.28
N TYR A 142 -24.72 0.32 -1.13
CA TYR A 142 -24.66 0.97 0.17
C TYR A 142 -23.66 0.25 1.08
N GLU A 143 -22.63 0.96 1.55
CA GLU A 143 -21.59 0.44 2.45
C GLU A 143 -20.97 -0.90 2.02
N GLY A 144 -20.68 -1.06 0.72
CA GLY A 144 -20.09 -2.29 0.18
C GLY A 144 -21.09 -3.45 0.03
N VAL A 145 -22.39 -3.18 0.06
CA VAL A 145 -23.47 -4.16 -0.16
C VAL A 145 -24.33 -3.71 -1.33
N CYS A 146 -24.69 -4.66 -2.20
CA CYS A 146 -25.52 -4.43 -3.37
C CYS A 146 -26.96 -4.80 -3.14
N TYR A 147 -27.88 -3.91 -3.50
CA TYR A 147 -29.32 -4.03 -3.34
C TYR A 147 -30.04 -4.01 -4.69
N GLY A 148 -31.21 -4.63 -4.74
CA GLY A 148 -32.13 -4.58 -5.88
C GLY A 148 -33.40 -5.37 -5.62
N PHE A 149 -34.50 -4.98 -6.26
CA PHE A 149 -35.77 -5.67 -6.14
C PHE A 149 -35.88 -6.82 -7.12
N GLN A 150 -36.41 -7.95 -6.65
CA GLN A 150 -36.80 -9.08 -7.48
C GLN A 150 -38.31 -9.29 -7.37
N ASN A 151 -38.96 -9.62 -8.48
CA ASN A 151 -40.39 -9.93 -8.51
C ASN A 151 -40.60 -11.32 -7.92
N ASN A 152 -41.27 -11.43 -6.77
CA ASN A 152 -41.64 -12.71 -6.19
C ASN A 152 -42.89 -13.28 -6.86
N LEU A 153 -42.87 -14.54 -7.26
CA LEU A 153 -44.06 -15.25 -7.72
C LEU A 153 -44.89 -15.73 -6.52
N ALA A 154 -46.21 -15.85 -6.71
CA ALA A 154 -47.09 -16.39 -5.67
C ALA A 154 -46.66 -17.82 -5.28
N GLY A 155 -46.54 -18.11 -3.98
CA GLY A 155 -46.10 -19.41 -3.47
C GLY A 155 -44.58 -19.58 -3.34
N GLN A 156 -43.76 -18.61 -3.77
CA GLN A 156 -42.31 -18.67 -3.70
C GLN A 156 -41.77 -18.05 -2.41
N ASP A 157 -40.86 -18.75 -1.72
CA ASP A 157 -40.17 -18.23 -0.53
C ASP A 157 -39.22 -17.08 -0.93
N PRO A 158 -39.25 -15.92 -0.24
CA PRO A 158 -38.38 -14.78 -0.53
C PRO A 158 -36.89 -15.13 -0.63
N TYR A 159 -36.44 -16.12 0.15
CA TYR A 159 -35.08 -16.62 0.09
C TYR A 159 -34.74 -17.23 -1.28
N ASN A 160 -35.64 -18.02 -1.86
CA ASN A 160 -35.43 -18.62 -3.16
C ASN A 160 -35.39 -17.56 -4.27
N THR A 161 -36.23 -16.54 -4.16
CA THR A 161 -36.29 -15.40 -5.10
C THR A 161 -34.96 -14.64 -5.16
N CYS A 162 -34.36 -14.34 -4.00
CA CYS A 162 -33.05 -13.69 -3.97
C CYS A 162 -31.89 -14.64 -4.34
N LYS A 163 -32.05 -15.95 -4.12
CA LYS A 163 -31.05 -16.96 -4.44
C LYS A 163 -30.83 -17.09 -5.94
N GLU A 164 -31.86 -16.90 -6.78
CA GLU A 164 -31.74 -16.89 -8.24
C GLU A 164 -30.69 -15.89 -8.74
N VAL A 165 -30.55 -14.76 -8.05
CA VAL A 165 -29.58 -13.70 -8.37
C VAL A 165 -28.32 -13.76 -7.50
N LYS A 166 -28.06 -14.92 -6.88
CA LYS A 166 -26.91 -15.20 -5.98
C LYS A 166 -26.84 -14.23 -4.80
N SER A 167 -27.98 -13.97 -4.17
CA SER A 167 -28.12 -13.01 -3.08
C SER A 167 -29.04 -13.54 -1.99
N THR A 168 -29.20 -12.78 -0.91
CA THR A 168 -30.13 -13.10 0.18
C THR A 168 -31.18 -12.00 0.30
N PRO A 169 -32.37 -12.29 0.86
CA PRO A 169 -33.29 -11.23 1.28
C PRO A 169 -32.60 -10.24 2.21
N ALA A 170 -32.90 -8.96 2.05
CA ALA A 170 -32.17 -7.91 2.75
C ALA A 170 -32.44 -7.92 4.25
N SER A 171 -31.39 -8.09 5.06
CA SER A 171 -31.43 -7.70 6.47
C SER A 171 -31.19 -6.20 6.63
N LEU A 172 -31.93 -5.53 7.51
CA LEU A 172 -31.83 -4.09 7.76
C LEU A 172 -31.43 -3.87 9.21
N ILE A 173 -30.12 -3.79 9.47
CA ILE A 173 -29.53 -3.84 10.81
C ILE A 173 -29.21 -2.46 11.37
N THR A 174 -29.20 -1.41 10.55
CA THR A 174 -29.01 -0.03 11.00
C THR A 174 -30.12 0.90 10.52
N ASP A 175 -30.36 1.99 11.25
CA ASP A 175 -31.33 3.01 10.86
C ASP A 175 -31.02 3.65 9.51
N LYS A 176 -29.73 3.79 9.17
CA LYS A 176 -29.30 4.34 7.89
C LYS A 176 -29.59 3.39 6.73
N GLU A 177 -29.34 2.09 6.91
CA GLU A 177 -29.64 1.02 5.94
C GLU A 177 -31.16 0.90 5.72
N ASN A 178 -31.96 1.02 6.80
CA ASN A 178 -33.43 1.04 6.70
C ASN A 178 -33.93 2.23 5.86
N VAL A 179 -33.42 3.44 6.12
CA VAL A 179 -33.76 4.63 5.35
C VAL A 179 -33.30 4.52 3.88
N TYR A 180 -32.13 3.92 3.64
CA TYR A 180 -31.65 3.64 2.29
C TYR A 180 -32.61 2.72 1.51
N ALA A 181 -33.06 1.63 2.14
CA ALA A 181 -34.02 0.70 1.54
C ALA A 181 -35.37 1.36 1.20
N VAL A 182 -35.87 2.26 2.06
CA VAL A 182 -37.08 3.07 1.78
C VAL A 182 -36.87 3.98 0.56
N GLY A 183 -35.66 4.53 0.39
CA GLY A 183 -35.31 5.30 -0.80
C GLY A 183 -35.44 4.50 -2.10
N LEU A 184 -34.95 3.27 -2.10
CA LEU A 184 -35.07 2.36 -3.24
C LEU A 184 -36.53 2.01 -3.54
N LEU A 185 -37.32 1.77 -2.49
CA LEU A 185 -38.75 1.48 -2.59
C LEU A 185 -39.52 2.61 -3.27
N HIS A 186 -39.27 3.87 -2.86
CA HIS A 186 -39.81 5.05 -3.53
C HIS A 186 -39.30 5.22 -4.97
N GLN A 187 -38.01 4.97 -5.22
CA GLN A 187 -37.43 5.04 -6.56
C GLN A 187 -38.13 4.10 -7.56
N HIS A 188 -38.49 2.90 -7.12
CA HIS A 188 -39.17 1.90 -7.95
C HIS A 188 -40.69 2.05 -7.97
N GLY A 189 -41.25 3.01 -7.21
CA GLY A 189 -42.69 3.23 -7.11
C GLY A 189 -43.45 2.11 -6.38
N TYR A 190 -42.77 1.33 -5.54
CA TYR A 190 -43.42 0.33 -4.70
C TYR A 190 -43.95 1.00 -3.42
N SER A 191 -45.11 0.55 -2.93
CA SER A 191 -45.65 0.97 -1.62
C SER A 191 -45.04 0.17 -0.47
N GLU A 192 -44.66 -1.07 -0.73
CA GLU A 192 -44.12 -2.02 0.24
C GLU A 192 -43.26 -3.07 -0.47
N ALA A 193 -42.36 -3.72 0.28
CA ALA A 193 -41.59 -4.86 -0.19
C ALA A 193 -41.21 -5.82 0.93
N LEU A 194 -41.16 -7.12 0.64
CA LEU A 194 -40.68 -8.12 1.58
C LEU A 194 -39.17 -7.94 1.83
N ILE A 195 -38.79 -8.02 3.10
CA ILE A 195 -37.40 -8.02 3.57
C ILE A 195 -37.07 -9.35 4.24
N GLY A 196 -35.80 -9.58 4.55
CA GLY A 196 -35.32 -10.89 4.99
C GLY A 196 -35.69 -11.31 6.41
N LEU A 197 -36.62 -10.64 7.09
CA LEU A 197 -37.01 -10.98 8.45
C LEU A 197 -38.18 -11.96 8.43
N LYS A 198 -38.00 -13.16 8.99
CA LYS A 198 -38.97 -14.26 8.98
C LYS A 198 -39.35 -14.63 10.42
N HIS A 199 -40.63 -14.87 10.67
CA HIS A 199 -41.10 -15.43 11.95
C HIS A 199 -40.74 -16.92 12.04
N SER A 200 -40.18 -17.32 13.18
CA SER A 200 -39.90 -18.72 13.51
C SER A 200 -41.00 -19.27 14.43
N PRO A 201 -41.78 -20.26 13.98
CA PRO A 201 -42.82 -20.88 14.80
C PRO A 201 -42.26 -21.62 16.02
N THR A 202 -41.03 -22.15 15.96
CA THR A 202 -40.46 -22.98 17.03
C THR A 202 -39.97 -22.15 18.22
N ASN A 203 -39.45 -20.95 17.96
CA ASN A 203 -38.84 -20.10 18.99
C ASN A 203 -39.68 -18.84 19.29
N ASN A 204 -40.85 -18.72 18.65
CA ASN A 204 -41.74 -17.57 18.69
C ASN A 204 -41.00 -16.22 18.54
N SER A 205 -40.07 -16.14 17.60
CA SER A 205 -39.19 -14.99 17.40
C SER A 205 -38.98 -14.69 15.92
N TYR A 206 -38.67 -13.44 15.59
CA TYR A 206 -38.26 -13.04 14.24
C TYR A 206 -36.76 -13.21 14.06
N LEU A 207 -36.34 -13.80 12.93
CA LEU A 207 -34.95 -14.06 12.59
C LEU A 207 -34.65 -13.60 11.16
N TRP A 208 -33.47 -13.05 10.94
CA TRP A 208 -33.01 -12.72 9.59
C TRP A 208 -32.64 -13.99 8.82
N MET A 209 -33.16 -14.13 7.60
CA MET A 209 -32.92 -15.28 6.71
C MET A 209 -31.45 -15.40 6.26
N ASP A 210 -30.64 -14.36 6.44
CA ASP A 210 -29.20 -14.35 6.17
C ASP A 210 -28.34 -14.63 7.41
N GLY A 211 -28.96 -15.03 8.54
CA GLY A 211 -28.26 -15.35 9.78
C GLY A 211 -27.82 -14.13 10.61
N SER A 212 -28.11 -12.90 10.15
CA SER A 212 -27.77 -11.69 10.90
C SER A 212 -28.48 -11.62 12.25
N THR A 213 -27.85 -10.97 13.23
CA THR A 213 -28.44 -10.74 14.55
C THR A 213 -29.52 -9.65 14.47
N LEU A 214 -30.69 -9.89 15.05
CA LEU A 214 -31.75 -8.90 15.15
C LEU A 214 -31.41 -7.85 16.22
N VAL A 215 -30.76 -6.76 15.82
CA VAL A 215 -30.36 -5.65 16.71
C VAL A 215 -31.27 -4.42 16.58
N LEU A 216 -32.04 -4.33 15.50
CA LEU A 216 -32.93 -3.22 15.20
C LEU A 216 -34.32 -3.75 14.89
N THR A 217 -35.35 -3.11 15.44
CA THR A 217 -36.75 -3.38 15.12
C THR A 217 -37.48 -2.08 14.78
N ARG A 218 -38.16 -2.05 13.63
CA ARG A 218 -38.89 -0.87 13.15
C ARG A 218 -40.38 -1.16 12.89
N TRP A 219 -41.01 -2.00 13.71
CA TRP A 219 -42.41 -2.36 13.57
C TRP A 219 -43.36 -1.14 13.63
N SER A 220 -44.46 -1.19 12.87
CA SER A 220 -45.60 -0.28 13.00
C SER A 220 -46.26 -0.42 14.37
N GLN A 221 -47.01 0.61 14.77
CA GLN A 221 -47.77 0.58 16.02
C GLN A 221 -48.80 -0.56 15.96
N GLY A 222 -48.72 -1.52 16.89
CA GLY A 222 -49.54 -2.74 16.90
C GLY A 222 -48.86 -3.98 16.29
N ASP A 223 -47.66 -3.83 15.71
CA ASP A 223 -46.82 -4.91 15.21
C ASP A 223 -45.57 -5.15 16.08
N PRO A 224 -45.00 -6.36 16.07
CA PRO A 224 -45.57 -7.55 15.45
C PRO A 224 -46.72 -8.07 16.31
N PRO A 225 -47.90 -8.39 15.76
CA PRO A 225 -48.94 -9.05 16.52
C PRO A 225 -48.42 -10.40 17.04
N VAL A 226 -48.98 -10.84 18.16
CA VAL A 226 -48.90 -12.25 18.54
C VAL A 226 -49.49 -13.05 17.37
N PRO A 227 -48.73 -13.93 16.69
CA PRO A 227 -49.28 -14.68 15.57
C PRO A 227 -50.42 -15.56 16.06
N PRO A 228 -51.64 -15.46 15.49
CA PRO A 228 -52.68 -16.44 15.77
C PRO A 228 -52.24 -17.78 15.18
N ASP A 229 -52.32 -18.83 16.00
CA ASP A 229 -52.14 -20.22 15.60
C ASP A 229 -52.82 -20.52 14.25
N GLN A 230 -52.06 -21.13 13.32
CA GLN A 230 -52.49 -22.06 12.25
C GLN A 230 -51.43 -22.12 11.11
N GLY A 231 -50.26 -22.72 11.32
CA GLY A 231 -49.39 -23.22 10.22
C GLY A 231 -48.90 -22.24 9.14
N LEU A 232 -49.18 -20.95 9.24
CA LEU A 232 -48.82 -19.92 8.27
C LEU A 232 -47.48 -19.28 8.64
N VAL A 233 -46.69 -18.95 7.61
CA VAL A 233 -45.34 -18.40 7.77
C VAL A 233 -45.36 -16.91 7.42
N TYR A 234 -44.99 -16.09 8.41
CA TYR A 234 -44.99 -14.63 8.29
C TYR A 234 -43.59 -14.06 8.11
N CYS A 235 -43.50 -13.00 7.30
CA CYS A 235 -42.32 -12.24 6.98
C CYS A 235 -42.59 -10.76 7.27
N ALA A 236 -41.54 -9.97 7.51
CA ALA A 236 -41.67 -8.52 7.58
C ALA A 236 -41.68 -7.92 6.17
N ALA A 237 -42.56 -6.94 5.96
CA ALA A 237 -42.56 -6.07 4.79
C ALA A 237 -42.17 -4.65 5.20
N LEU A 238 -41.20 -4.07 4.50
CA LEU A 238 -40.82 -2.67 4.62
C LEU A 238 -41.87 -1.81 3.91
N ASN A 239 -42.40 -0.81 4.59
CA ASN A 239 -43.38 0.15 4.07
C ASN A 239 -42.72 1.51 3.75
N SER A 240 -43.39 2.33 2.93
CA SER A 240 -42.97 3.70 2.57
C SER A 240 -42.71 4.62 3.77
N ASP A 241 -43.34 4.34 4.91
CA ASP A 241 -43.22 5.14 6.15
C ASP A 241 -41.99 4.78 7.01
N SER A 242 -41.06 3.99 6.46
CA SER A 242 -39.85 3.52 7.17
C SER A 242 -40.14 2.57 8.34
N LYS A 243 -41.35 1.99 8.37
CA LYS A 243 -41.82 1.00 9.35
C LYS A 243 -42.02 -0.37 8.70
N TRP A 244 -41.98 -1.41 9.52
CA TRP A 244 -42.19 -2.80 9.12
C TRP A 244 -43.55 -3.28 9.60
N HIS A 245 -44.26 -4.06 8.80
CA HIS A 245 -45.49 -4.72 9.22
C HIS A 245 -45.45 -6.21 8.85
N GLN A 246 -46.29 -7.00 9.52
CA GLN A 246 -46.34 -8.44 9.29
C GLN A 246 -47.10 -8.78 7.99
N LYS A 247 -46.52 -9.67 7.18
CA LYS A 247 -47.13 -10.13 5.91
C LYS A 247 -46.86 -11.62 5.67
N LEU A 248 -47.71 -12.31 4.92
CA LEU A 248 -47.46 -13.71 4.55
C LEU A 248 -46.23 -13.82 3.66
N CYS A 249 -45.28 -14.71 4.00
CA CYS A 249 -44.02 -14.84 3.24
C CYS A 249 -44.24 -15.24 1.77
N PHE A 250 -45.27 -16.03 1.49
CA PHE A 250 -45.52 -16.63 0.18
C PHE A 250 -46.47 -15.82 -0.71
N ILE A 251 -46.80 -14.59 -0.32
CA ILE A 251 -47.64 -13.70 -1.12
C ILE A 251 -46.82 -13.08 -2.27
N GLN A 252 -47.48 -12.80 -3.39
CA GLN A 252 -46.87 -12.07 -4.51
C GLN A 252 -46.57 -10.63 -4.09
N SER A 253 -45.29 -10.32 -3.87
CA SER A 253 -44.81 -8.99 -3.45
C SER A 253 -43.34 -8.83 -3.83
N PRO A 254 -42.85 -7.64 -4.23
CA PRO A 254 -41.43 -7.46 -4.53
C PRO A 254 -40.57 -7.78 -3.30
N VAL A 255 -39.44 -8.44 -3.51
CA VAL A 255 -38.49 -8.78 -2.44
C VAL A 255 -37.25 -7.92 -2.62
N LEU A 256 -36.84 -7.22 -1.57
CA LEU A 256 -35.56 -6.51 -1.56
C LEU A 256 -34.45 -7.52 -1.29
N CYS A 257 -33.57 -7.71 -2.26
CA CYS A 257 -32.43 -8.61 -2.15
C CYS A 257 -31.15 -7.84 -1.91
N LYS A 258 -30.22 -8.42 -1.15
CA LYS A 258 -28.89 -7.87 -0.89
C LYS A 258 -27.76 -8.88 -1.08
N ARG A 259 -26.60 -8.40 -1.51
CA ARG A 259 -25.36 -9.18 -1.67
C ARG A 259 -24.15 -8.35 -1.28
N LYS A 260 -23.36 -8.81 -0.32
CA LYS A 260 -22.10 -8.16 0.05
C LYS A 260 -21.11 -8.22 -1.12
N VAL A 261 -20.49 -7.09 -1.42
CA VAL A 261 -19.36 -7.02 -2.36
C VAL A 261 -18.15 -7.59 -1.63
N LEU A 262 -17.66 -8.75 -2.08
CA LEU A 262 -16.40 -9.29 -1.59
C LEU A 262 -15.29 -8.32 -2.01
N PRO A 263 -14.42 -7.86 -1.10
CA PRO A 263 -13.17 -7.26 -1.51
C PRO A 263 -12.38 -8.35 -2.23
N ARG A 264 -12.41 -8.32 -3.57
CA ARG A 264 -11.33 -8.93 -4.34
C ARG A 264 -10.05 -8.32 -3.81
N SER A 265 -9.04 -9.16 -3.60
CA SER A 265 -7.65 -8.74 -3.46
C SER A 265 -7.39 -7.51 -4.33
N LEU A 266 -6.70 -6.50 -3.79
CA LEU A 266 -6.00 -5.49 -4.58
C LEU A 266 -5.02 -6.21 -5.54
N SER A 267 -5.56 -6.75 -6.62
CA SER A 267 -4.90 -6.94 -7.89
C SER A 267 -5.49 -5.86 -8.77
N SER A 268 -4.72 -4.81 -9.05
CA SER A 268 -4.86 -4.11 -10.31
C SER A 268 -4.95 -5.18 -11.40
N ASP A 269 -6.10 -5.32 -12.07
CA ASP A 269 -6.28 -5.93 -13.41
C ASP A 269 -7.72 -6.44 -13.65
N THR A 270 -8.74 -5.62 -13.39
CA THR A 270 -9.99 -5.75 -14.16
C THR A 270 -10.20 -4.47 -14.94
N CYS A 271 -9.65 -4.48 -16.16
CA CYS A 271 -9.72 -3.41 -17.14
C CYS A 271 -11.14 -3.29 -17.74
N SER A 272 -12.16 -2.96 -16.96
CA SER A 272 -13.56 -3.06 -17.39
C SER A 272 -14.46 -1.93 -16.88
N SER A 273 -13.89 -0.75 -16.62
CA SER A 273 -14.61 0.43 -16.11
C SER A 273 -15.06 1.34 -17.24
N PRO A 274 -16.15 2.12 -17.08
CA PRO A 274 -16.51 3.14 -18.04
C PRO A 274 -15.35 4.16 -18.21
N LEU A 275 -14.99 4.44 -19.46
CA LEU A 275 -13.86 5.31 -19.82
C LEU A 275 -14.24 6.79 -19.86
N GLY A 276 -15.54 7.11 -19.87
CA GLY A 276 -16.03 8.43 -19.50
C GLY A 276 -16.71 9.22 -20.61
N ILE A 277 -17.33 8.52 -21.55
CA ILE A 277 -18.23 9.16 -22.52
C ILE A 277 -19.52 9.59 -21.80
N GLN A 278 -20.04 8.78 -20.87
CA GLN A 278 -21.25 9.12 -20.13
C GLN A 278 -21.02 10.29 -19.15
N ASP A 279 -19.90 10.27 -18.43
CA ASP A 279 -19.60 11.20 -17.32
C ASP A 279 -18.76 12.43 -17.74
N LYS A 280 -18.54 12.59 -19.06
CA LYS A 280 -17.78 13.70 -19.67
C LYS A 280 -16.28 13.75 -19.34
N ARG A 281 -15.68 12.74 -18.70
CA ARG A 281 -14.21 12.63 -18.62
C ARG A 281 -13.55 12.52 -20.00
N ILE A 282 -14.28 11.99 -20.98
CA ILE A 282 -13.98 12.18 -22.40
C ILE A 282 -14.70 13.44 -22.86
N GLU A 283 -13.92 14.51 -23.05
CA GLU A 283 -14.38 15.83 -23.48
C GLU A 283 -15.04 15.80 -24.88
N ASN A 284 -15.87 16.79 -25.17
CA ASN A 284 -16.57 16.91 -26.46
C ASN A 284 -15.61 16.92 -27.65
N SER A 285 -14.43 17.54 -27.50
CA SER A 285 -13.39 17.64 -28.53
C SER A 285 -12.81 16.29 -28.96
N LEU A 286 -12.97 15.25 -28.14
CA LEU A 286 -12.42 13.92 -28.36
C LEU A 286 -13.42 12.95 -29.02
N ILE A 287 -14.65 13.39 -29.28
CA ILE A 287 -15.69 12.61 -29.93
C ILE A 287 -16.03 13.24 -31.28
N SER A 288 -15.86 12.48 -32.35
CA SER A 288 -16.12 12.95 -33.72
C SER A 288 -16.93 11.92 -34.52
N ALA A 289 -17.59 12.36 -35.59
CA ALA A 289 -18.36 11.49 -36.46
C ALA A 289 -18.16 11.86 -37.93
N SER A 290 -18.51 10.95 -38.83
CA SER A 290 -18.46 11.16 -40.29
C SER A 290 -19.34 12.34 -40.73
N THR A 291 -20.60 12.33 -40.29
CA THR A 291 -21.57 13.40 -40.49
C THR A 291 -22.46 13.53 -39.25
N SER A 292 -23.09 14.68 -39.05
CA SER A 292 -23.99 14.90 -37.92
C SER A 292 -25.06 15.91 -38.28
N ASN A 293 -26.27 15.70 -37.77
CA ASN A 293 -27.33 16.70 -37.83
C ASN A 293 -26.99 17.85 -36.86
N PHE A 294 -27.30 19.10 -37.23
CA PHE A 294 -26.89 20.33 -36.55
C PHE A 294 -27.19 20.34 -35.03
N GLN A 295 -28.27 19.67 -34.58
CA GLN A 295 -28.63 19.57 -33.15
C GLN A 295 -28.30 18.21 -32.50
N LYS A 296 -27.77 17.25 -33.28
CA LYS A 296 -27.51 15.85 -32.88
C LYS A 296 -26.09 15.46 -33.23
N GLY A 297 -25.16 16.29 -32.75
CA GLY A 297 -23.71 16.18 -32.96
C GLY A 297 -23.09 14.93 -32.36
N ALA A 298 -21.83 14.65 -32.71
CA ALA A 298 -21.08 13.51 -32.19
C ALA A 298 -20.93 13.54 -30.66
N SER A 299 -20.76 14.72 -30.06
CA SER A 299 -20.67 14.94 -28.60
C SER A 299 -21.93 14.54 -27.84
N GLU A 300 -23.08 14.43 -28.53
CA GLU A 300 -24.36 14.05 -27.96
C GLU A 300 -24.51 12.52 -27.86
N ALA A 301 -23.56 11.74 -28.38
CA ALA A 301 -23.57 10.27 -28.34
C ALA A 301 -23.30 9.68 -26.95
N ARG A 302 -23.65 10.36 -25.87
CA ARG A 302 -23.34 9.92 -24.49
C ARG A 302 -24.42 8.98 -23.97
N LEU A 303 -24.03 7.86 -23.35
CA LEU A 303 -24.98 6.88 -22.82
C LEU A 303 -25.96 7.52 -21.84
N TYR A 304 -27.24 7.13 -21.88
CA TYR A 304 -28.35 7.69 -21.08
C TYR A 304 -28.66 9.18 -21.27
N HIS A 305 -27.95 9.91 -22.14
CA HIS A 305 -28.21 11.32 -22.39
C HIS A 305 -29.59 11.55 -23.04
N SER A 306 -30.20 12.72 -22.80
CA SER A 306 -31.50 13.10 -23.38
C SER A 306 -31.41 13.42 -24.87
N ASN A 307 -30.22 13.79 -25.34
CA ASN A 307 -29.89 13.97 -26.75
C ASN A 307 -29.02 12.79 -27.27
N TRP A 308 -28.87 12.64 -28.59
CA TRP A 308 -28.13 11.54 -29.21
C TRP A 308 -27.37 12.00 -30.45
N TRP A 309 -26.34 11.25 -30.86
CA TRP A 309 -25.74 11.47 -32.18
C TRP A 309 -26.65 10.86 -33.25
N GLN A 310 -26.90 11.63 -34.31
CA GLN A 310 -27.62 11.17 -35.50
C GLN A 310 -26.87 11.59 -36.76
N SER A 311 -26.62 10.62 -37.63
CA SER A 311 -25.98 10.88 -38.93
C SER A 311 -26.91 11.64 -39.88
N ASN A 312 -26.32 12.40 -40.82
CA ASN A 312 -27.07 13.05 -41.90
C ASN A 312 -27.39 12.12 -43.06
N LYS A 313 -26.65 11.00 -43.17
CA LYS A 313 -26.86 9.99 -44.21
C LYS A 313 -27.05 8.64 -43.56
N ASN A 314 -27.92 7.81 -44.12
CA ASN A 314 -28.14 6.44 -43.64
C ASN A 314 -27.49 5.46 -44.62
N ASP A 315 -26.17 5.39 -44.59
CA ASP A 315 -25.36 4.50 -45.43
C ASP A 315 -24.27 3.80 -44.61
N ASN A 316 -23.57 2.86 -45.24
CA ASN A 316 -22.54 2.03 -44.61
C ASN A 316 -21.17 2.75 -44.45
N GLU A 317 -21.05 4.01 -44.86
CA GLU A 317 -19.82 4.80 -44.72
C GLU A 317 -19.80 5.59 -43.42
N GLN A 318 -20.93 5.65 -42.70
CA GLN A 318 -21.04 6.42 -41.48
C GLN A 318 -20.26 5.81 -40.32
N TRP A 319 -19.73 6.68 -39.46
CA TRP A 319 -19.00 6.27 -38.28
C TRP A 319 -19.03 7.31 -37.17
N ILE A 320 -18.78 6.84 -35.94
CA ILE A 320 -18.48 7.67 -34.79
C ILE A 320 -17.18 7.18 -34.13
N GLU A 321 -16.30 8.10 -33.77
CA GLU A 321 -14.96 7.86 -33.24
C GLU A 321 -14.78 8.55 -31.89
N VAL A 322 -14.01 7.87 -31.02
CA VAL A 322 -13.60 8.37 -29.72
C VAL A 322 -12.10 8.28 -29.61
N LYS A 323 -11.47 9.39 -29.24
CA LYS A 323 -10.02 9.51 -29.00
C LYS A 323 -9.71 9.50 -27.51
N SER A 324 -8.59 8.90 -27.15
CA SER A 324 -8.13 8.88 -25.76
C SER A 324 -7.51 10.23 -25.35
N PRO A 325 -7.79 10.75 -24.14
CA PRO A 325 -7.26 12.03 -23.65
C PRO A 325 -5.76 12.03 -23.29
N SER A 326 -5.19 10.91 -22.84
CA SER A 326 -3.87 10.94 -22.16
C SER A 326 -3.02 9.67 -22.31
N GLY A 327 -3.30 8.80 -23.28
CA GLY A 327 -2.55 7.54 -23.49
C GLY A 327 -3.33 6.50 -24.27
N LYS A 328 -2.80 5.27 -24.44
CA LYS A 328 -3.60 4.16 -24.98
C LYS A 328 -4.64 3.70 -23.95
N PHE A 329 -5.89 3.53 -24.36
CA PHE A 329 -6.84 2.74 -23.57
C PHE A 329 -6.77 1.26 -23.97
N ASN A 330 -7.13 0.38 -23.05
CA ASN A 330 -7.48 -1.00 -23.32
C ASN A 330 -8.99 -1.14 -23.12
N ILE A 331 -9.73 -1.28 -24.21
CA ILE A 331 -11.18 -1.36 -24.27
C ILE A 331 -11.58 -2.84 -24.25
N THR A 332 -12.30 -3.22 -23.21
CA THR A 332 -12.85 -4.57 -23.04
C THR A 332 -14.32 -4.67 -23.40
N GLY A 333 -15.05 -3.56 -23.53
CA GLY A 333 -16.45 -3.58 -23.95
C GLY A 333 -16.98 -2.24 -24.46
N VAL A 334 -18.15 -2.29 -25.09
CA VAL A 334 -18.88 -1.13 -25.60
C VAL A 334 -20.36 -1.29 -25.21
N ALA A 335 -20.93 -0.28 -24.56
CA ALA A 335 -22.37 -0.19 -24.36
C ALA A 335 -22.96 0.80 -25.37
N ILE A 336 -24.05 0.43 -26.04
CA ILE A 336 -24.73 1.30 -26.99
C ILE A 336 -26.25 1.38 -26.74
N GLN A 337 -26.86 2.49 -27.12
CA GLN A 337 -28.28 2.80 -27.08
C GLN A 337 -28.69 3.57 -28.35
N GLY A 338 -29.96 3.44 -28.73
CA GLY A 338 -30.59 4.28 -29.75
C GLY A 338 -31.06 5.64 -29.23
N SER A 339 -31.94 6.29 -29.99
CA SER A 339 -32.65 7.49 -29.56
C SER A 339 -33.55 7.22 -28.32
N PRO A 340 -33.75 8.20 -27.43
CA PRO A 340 -34.58 8.04 -26.22
C PRO A 340 -36.02 7.61 -26.51
N ASN A 341 -36.58 8.03 -27.64
CA ASN A 341 -37.93 7.65 -28.07
C ASN A 341 -38.03 6.21 -28.60
N GLY A 342 -36.90 5.51 -28.80
CA GLY A 342 -36.84 4.11 -29.24
C GLY A 342 -37.06 3.85 -30.73
N GLN A 343 -37.18 4.90 -31.54
CA GLN A 343 -37.51 4.78 -32.96
C GLN A 343 -36.28 4.65 -33.87
N ASN A 344 -35.11 5.14 -33.44
CA ASN A 344 -33.89 5.14 -34.25
C ASN A 344 -32.75 4.46 -33.49
N PHE A 345 -32.15 3.40 -34.03
CA PHE A 345 -31.05 2.70 -33.36
C PHE A 345 -30.23 1.82 -34.31
N VAL A 346 -28.97 1.57 -33.94
CA VAL A 346 -28.08 0.67 -34.68
C VAL A 346 -28.29 -0.79 -34.24
N LYS A 347 -28.61 -1.66 -35.20
CA LYS A 347 -28.85 -3.10 -35.02
C LYS A 347 -27.60 -3.95 -35.16
N ASN A 348 -26.69 -3.61 -36.08
CA ASN A 348 -25.42 -4.30 -36.28
C ASN A 348 -24.33 -3.30 -36.64
N PHE A 349 -23.08 -3.55 -36.21
CA PHE A 349 -21.96 -2.65 -36.48
C PHE A 349 -20.60 -3.38 -36.52
N TRP A 350 -19.59 -2.72 -37.09
CA TRP A 350 -18.18 -3.10 -37.02
C TRP A 350 -17.41 -2.15 -36.11
N ILE A 351 -16.27 -2.62 -35.60
CA ILE A 351 -15.33 -1.83 -34.81
C ILE A 351 -14.00 -1.73 -35.54
N TYR A 352 -13.48 -0.51 -35.64
CA TYR A 352 -12.11 -0.22 -36.03
C TYR A 352 -11.36 0.42 -34.85
N TYR A 353 -10.05 0.24 -34.81
CA TYR A 353 -9.20 0.83 -33.78
C TYR A 353 -7.82 1.19 -34.34
N SER A 354 -7.08 2.05 -33.65
CA SER A 354 -5.72 2.46 -34.08
C SER A 354 -4.72 2.34 -32.94
N ASN A 355 -3.58 1.70 -33.23
CA ASN A 355 -2.50 1.49 -32.26
C ASN A 355 -1.43 2.59 -32.30
N HIS A 356 -1.24 3.23 -33.47
CA HIS A 356 -0.30 4.33 -33.72
C HIS A 356 -0.79 5.16 -34.94
N GLY A 357 -0.85 6.49 -34.84
CA GLY A 357 -1.08 7.37 -36.00
C GLY A 357 -2.51 7.38 -36.59
N SER A 358 -2.60 7.44 -37.92
CA SER A 358 -3.84 7.57 -38.71
C SER A 358 -4.42 6.25 -39.24
N GLU A 359 -3.69 5.14 -39.09
CA GLU A 359 -4.07 3.83 -39.62
C GLU A 359 -5.17 3.17 -38.75
N LEU A 360 -6.22 2.65 -39.38
CA LEU A 360 -7.34 1.97 -38.72
C LEU A 360 -7.32 0.48 -39.00
N ILE A 361 -7.26 -0.31 -37.93
CA ILE A 361 -7.29 -1.76 -37.94
C ILE A 361 -8.72 -2.22 -37.69
N LEU A 362 -9.25 -3.05 -38.59
CA LEU A 362 -10.56 -3.69 -38.42
C LEU A 362 -10.47 -4.78 -37.36
N TYR A 363 -11.42 -4.78 -36.42
CA TYR A 363 -11.52 -5.83 -35.41
C TYR A 363 -11.95 -7.17 -36.04
N ASN A 364 -11.09 -8.18 -35.95
CA ASN A 364 -11.34 -9.55 -36.42
C ASN A 364 -11.02 -10.57 -35.32
N LYS A 365 -11.59 -11.79 -35.43
CA LYS A 365 -11.41 -12.86 -34.44
C LYS A 365 -10.63 -14.03 -35.03
N GLY A 366 -9.31 -13.85 -35.21
CA GLY A 366 -8.35 -14.92 -35.48
C GLY A 366 -8.47 -15.64 -36.84
N HIS A 367 -7.33 -15.78 -37.52
CA HIS A 367 -7.04 -16.59 -38.73
C HIS A 367 -7.90 -16.46 -40.01
N ASN A 368 -9.16 -16.01 -39.96
CA ASN A 368 -9.98 -15.74 -41.14
C ASN A 368 -10.20 -14.23 -41.29
N LYS A 369 -9.82 -13.64 -42.43
CA LYS A 369 -9.85 -12.19 -42.73
C LYS A 369 -11.26 -11.55 -42.81
N ASN A 370 -12.30 -12.17 -42.25
CA ASN A 370 -13.67 -11.64 -42.31
C ASN A 370 -13.97 -10.71 -41.12
N ALA A 371 -14.64 -9.59 -41.40
CA ALA A 371 -15.06 -8.59 -40.42
C ALA A 371 -15.99 -9.19 -39.36
N TRP A 372 -15.74 -8.94 -38.08
CA TRP A 372 -16.65 -9.38 -37.02
C TRP A 372 -17.87 -8.45 -36.92
N VAL A 373 -19.07 -9.00 -37.08
CA VAL A 373 -20.33 -8.25 -36.96
C VAL A 373 -20.79 -8.28 -35.49
N PHE A 374 -20.83 -7.11 -34.86
CA PHE A 374 -21.37 -6.95 -33.52
C PHE A 374 -22.86 -6.65 -33.57
N ARG A 375 -23.63 -7.33 -32.72
CA ARG A 375 -25.06 -7.07 -32.54
C ARG A 375 -25.27 -5.87 -31.62
N GLY A 376 -26.07 -4.92 -32.09
CA GLY A 376 -26.46 -3.69 -31.43
C GLY A 376 -27.85 -3.79 -30.79
N ASN A 377 -28.57 -2.67 -30.76
CA ASN A 377 -29.84 -2.55 -30.06
C ASN A 377 -31.00 -3.25 -30.77
N ILE A 378 -31.99 -3.67 -29.97
CA ILE A 378 -33.30 -4.19 -30.40
C ILE A 378 -34.47 -3.30 -29.95
N GLY A 379 -34.19 -2.13 -29.37
CA GLY A 379 -35.17 -1.19 -28.81
C GLY A 379 -34.52 -0.10 -27.94
N LYS A 380 -35.25 0.41 -26.94
CA LYS A 380 -34.80 1.51 -26.05
C LYS A 380 -33.69 1.13 -25.05
N GLY A 381 -33.50 -0.17 -24.80
CA GLY A 381 -32.56 -0.68 -23.82
C GLY A 381 -31.09 -0.51 -24.21
N VAL A 382 -30.19 -0.54 -23.22
CA VAL A 382 -28.74 -0.61 -23.46
C VAL A 382 -28.38 -1.99 -23.99
N GLN A 383 -27.62 -2.05 -25.08
CA GLN A 383 -26.95 -3.26 -25.52
C GLN A 383 -25.47 -3.18 -25.13
N PHE A 384 -25.00 -4.14 -24.34
CA PHE A 384 -23.58 -4.28 -24.02
C PHE A 384 -22.91 -5.32 -24.93
N VAL A 385 -21.72 -5.00 -25.41
CA VAL A 385 -20.90 -5.84 -26.27
C VAL A 385 -19.52 -6.00 -25.65
N LEU A 386 -19.13 -7.25 -25.37
CA LEU A 386 -17.82 -7.59 -24.84
C LEU A 386 -16.81 -7.83 -25.98
N LEU A 387 -15.62 -7.24 -25.88
CA LEU A 387 -14.53 -7.42 -26.85
C LEU A 387 -13.60 -8.55 -26.39
N ARG A 388 -13.40 -9.56 -27.26
CA ARG A 388 -12.49 -10.70 -27.05
C ARG A 388 -11.77 -11.05 -28.37
N PRO A 389 -10.47 -10.69 -28.53
CA PRO A 389 -9.60 -10.02 -27.57
C PRO A 389 -10.00 -8.56 -27.28
N SER A 390 -9.49 -7.96 -26.19
CA SER A 390 -9.70 -6.53 -25.92
C SER A 390 -8.94 -5.66 -26.92
N VAL A 391 -9.40 -4.42 -27.11
CA VAL A 391 -8.83 -3.47 -28.07
C VAL A 391 -7.90 -2.52 -27.34
N VAL A 392 -6.61 -2.54 -27.67
CA VAL A 392 -5.63 -1.58 -27.13
C VAL A 392 -5.34 -0.53 -28.19
N GLY A 393 -5.59 0.75 -27.92
CA GLY A 393 -5.37 1.80 -28.93
C GLY A 393 -5.59 3.23 -28.45
N TRP A 394 -5.35 4.19 -29.33
CA TRP A 394 -5.58 5.63 -29.10
C TRP A 394 -6.95 6.10 -29.55
N ARG A 395 -7.57 5.33 -30.47
CA ARG A 395 -8.85 5.64 -31.09
C ARG A 395 -9.65 4.36 -31.26
N ILE A 396 -10.96 4.46 -31.06
CA ILE A 396 -11.92 3.42 -31.42
C ILE A 396 -13.03 4.05 -32.25
N ARG A 397 -13.48 3.34 -33.28
CA ARG A 397 -14.49 3.80 -34.22
C ARG A 397 -15.55 2.74 -34.43
N ILE A 398 -16.82 3.14 -34.29
CA ILE A 398 -18.00 2.30 -34.53
C ILE A 398 -18.55 2.62 -35.91
N HIS A 399 -18.69 1.59 -36.75
CA HIS A 399 -19.27 1.67 -38.10
C HIS A 399 -20.61 0.90 -38.14
N PRO A 400 -21.76 1.59 -38.16
CA PRO A 400 -23.06 0.97 -38.34
C PRO A 400 -23.14 0.18 -39.66
N ARG A 401 -23.81 -0.97 -39.61
CA ARG A 401 -24.02 -1.88 -40.75
C ARG A 401 -25.49 -2.19 -41.00
N GLN A 402 -26.28 -2.18 -39.94
CA GLN A 402 -27.74 -2.26 -40.01
C GLN A 402 -28.34 -1.41 -38.89
N TRP A 403 -29.50 -0.81 -39.13
CA TRP A 403 -30.19 0.07 -38.20
C TRP A 403 -31.70 -0.02 -38.39
N GLU A 404 -32.45 0.49 -37.42
CA GLU A 404 -33.89 0.73 -37.47
C GLU A 404 -34.12 2.24 -37.54
N GLY A 405 -34.98 2.70 -38.44
CA GLY A 405 -35.18 4.14 -38.70
C GLY A 405 -33.94 4.80 -39.29
N SER A 406 -33.29 5.69 -38.54
CA SER A 406 -32.01 6.34 -38.89
C SER A 406 -30.85 5.86 -38.03
N ILE A 407 -29.62 6.08 -38.50
CA ILE A 407 -28.39 5.84 -37.73
C ILE A 407 -28.34 6.81 -36.56
N ALA A 408 -28.65 6.30 -35.37
CA ALA A 408 -28.66 7.03 -34.12
C ALA A 408 -27.96 6.22 -33.02
N LEU A 409 -27.12 6.87 -32.23
CA LEU A 409 -26.31 6.20 -31.22
C LEU A 409 -26.05 7.06 -29.98
N ARG A 410 -26.11 6.43 -28.82
CA ARG A 410 -25.55 6.84 -27.54
C ARG A 410 -24.67 5.71 -27.01
N MET A 411 -23.52 6.00 -26.42
CA MET A 411 -22.53 4.98 -26.06
C MET A 411 -21.71 5.29 -24.82
N GLU A 412 -21.11 4.23 -24.28
CA GLU A 412 -20.00 4.24 -23.33
C GLU A 412 -18.98 3.15 -23.70
N LEU A 413 -17.71 3.42 -23.47
CA LEU A 413 -16.62 2.46 -23.63
C LEU A 413 -16.23 1.92 -22.26
N TYR A 414 -15.98 0.61 -22.18
CA TYR A 414 -15.57 -0.08 -20.96
C TYR A 414 -14.15 -0.60 -21.14
N GLY A 415 -13.30 -0.40 -20.15
CA GLY A 415 -11.88 -0.65 -20.29
C GLY A 415 -11.08 -0.10 -19.12
N CYS A 416 -9.82 0.24 -19.41
CA CYS A 416 -8.93 0.98 -18.54
C CYS A 416 -7.93 1.76 -19.39
N TYR A 417 -7.41 2.86 -18.85
CA TYR A 417 -6.23 3.49 -19.42
C TYR A 417 -5.01 2.62 -19.12
N LEU A 418 -4.22 2.31 -20.14
CA LEU A 418 -2.96 1.62 -19.91
C LEU A 418 -2.00 2.63 -19.29
N LYS A 419 -1.56 2.34 -18.06
CA LYS A 419 -0.49 3.08 -17.41
C LYS A 419 0.79 2.83 -18.19
N GLU A 420 1.15 3.74 -19.09
CA GLU A 420 2.56 3.99 -19.32
C GLU A 420 3.11 4.50 -17.98
N GLN A 421 4.18 3.89 -17.50
CA GLN A 421 4.71 4.12 -16.16
C GLN A 421 4.90 5.62 -15.90
N ASN A 422 4.26 6.14 -14.84
CA ASN A 422 4.72 7.27 -14.05
C ASN A 422 4.91 8.64 -14.75
N ASN A 423 3.91 9.13 -15.50
CA ASN A 423 4.02 10.45 -16.15
C ASN A 423 3.46 11.67 -15.40
N CYS A 424 3.16 11.59 -14.09
CA CYS A 424 3.04 12.78 -13.22
C CYS A 424 2.30 14.00 -13.83
N THR A 425 1.14 13.84 -14.46
CA THR A 425 0.50 14.89 -15.29
C THR A 425 -0.69 15.61 -14.62
N LEU A 426 -0.86 15.51 -13.30
CA LEU A 426 -2.03 16.06 -12.58
C LEU A 426 -1.79 17.52 -12.15
N PRO A 427 -2.83 18.38 -12.08
CA PRO A 427 -2.69 19.74 -11.53
C PRO A 427 -2.19 19.68 -10.08
N ILE A 428 -1.30 20.59 -9.71
CA ILE A 428 -0.60 20.54 -8.41
C ILE A 428 -1.35 21.33 -7.34
N GLY A 429 -2.05 22.41 -7.70
CA GLY A 429 -2.85 23.09 -6.69
C GLY A 429 -3.32 24.51 -6.96
N MET A 430 -3.03 25.10 -8.14
CA MET A 430 -3.39 26.50 -8.39
C MET A 430 -4.89 26.65 -8.63
N GLN A 431 -5.50 25.77 -9.43
CA GLN A 431 -6.90 25.87 -9.86
C GLN A 431 -7.92 25.36 -8.83
N ASP A 432 -7.50 24.52 -7.89
CA ASP A 432 -8.34 23.87 -6.86
C ASP A 432 -8.09 24.42 -5.43
N MET A 433 -7.27 25.47 -5.32
CA MET A 433 -6.89 26.15 -4.08
C MET A 433 -6.10 25.30 -3.07
N GLU A 434 -5.47 24.20 -3.51
CA GLU A 434 -4.51 23.47 -2.66
C GLU A 434 -3.28 24.34 -2.34
N ILE A 435 -2.79 25.09 -3.33
CA ILE A 435 -1.84 26.19 -3.12
C ILE A 435 -2.64 27.39 -2.65
N LYS A 436 -2.39 27.88 -1.43
CA LYS A 436 -3.15 29.00 -0.86
C LYS A 436 -2.61 30.34 -1.36
N ASP A 437 -3.37 31.41 -1.18
CA ASP A 437 -2.95 32.75 -1.61
C ASP A 437 -1.65 33.20 -0.93
N GLU A 438 -1.41 32.76 0.31
CA GLU A 438 -0.16 32.98 1.06
C GLU A 438 1.08 32.33 0.42
N ASP A 439 0.88 31.29 -0.41
CA ASP A 439 1.93 30.53 -1.07
C ASP A 439 2.22 31.06 -2.50
N ILE A 440 1.59 32.17 -2.90
CA ILE A 440 1.77 32.80 -4.22
C ILE A 440 2.37 34.19 -4.04
N ASN A 441 3.49 34.46 -4.71
CA ASN A 441 4.20 35.73 -4.62
C ASN A 441 4.53 36.27 -6.02
N ALA A 442 4.74 37.58 -6.17
CA ALA A 442 5.16 38.18 -7.43
C ALA A 442 6.16 39.31 -7.22
N SER A 443 6.90 39.66 -8.26
CA SER A 443 7.83 40.80 -8.26
C SER A 443 7.14 42.14 -8.02
N SER A 444 5.94 42.31 -8.57
CA SER A 444 5.06 43.47 -8.36
C SER A 444 3.64 43.11 -8.78
N SER A 445 2.62 43.80 -8.23
CA SER A 445 1.24 43.65 -8.69
C SER A 445 0.44 44.94 -8.53
N THR A 446 -0.52 45.17 -9.44
CA THR A 446 -1.48 46.30 -9.40
C THR A 446 -2.87 45.89 -8.88
N LEU A 447 -3.14 44.59 -8.67
CA LEU A 447 -4.45 44.03 -8.33
C LEU A 447 -4.33 42.95 -7.24
N PRO A 448 -5.42 42.59 -6.52
CA PRO A 448 -5.44 41.39 -5.68
C PRO A 448 -5.03 40.16 -6.50
N MET A 449 -4.00 39.46 -6.05
CA MET A 449 -3.27 38.49 -6.87
C MET A 449 -3.98 37.13 -6.91
N ASN A 450 -4.86 36.93 -7.90
CA ASN A 450 -5.53 35.65 -8.17
C ASN A 450 -5.08 35.00 -9.50
N PRO A 451 -3.81 34.57 -9.65
CA PRO A 451 -3.27 34.02 -10.90
C PRO A 451 -3.66 32.56 -11.16
N ARG A 452 -4.83 32.13 -10.71
CA ARG A 452 -5.26 30.73 -10.79
C ARG A 452 -5.88 30.45 -12.15
N LEU A 453 -5.46 29.37 -12.80
CA LEU A 453 -6.04 28.94 -14.08
C LEU A 453 -7.56 28.74 -13.95
N HIS A 454 -8.32 29.09 -14.99
CA HIS A 454 -9.79 28.95 -15.05
C HIS A 454 -10.59 29.77 -14.03
N TRP A 455 -9.94 30.65 -13.26
CA TRP A 455 -10.61 31.51 -12.30
C TRP A 455 -11.25 32.71 -13.00
N ASP A 456 -12.55 32.61 -13.32
CA ASP A 456 -13.39 33.69 -13.84
C ASP A 456 -14.39 34.10 -12.73
N LEU A 457 -14.30 35.32 -12.20
CA LEU A 457 -15.15 35.78 -11.08
C LEU A 457 -16.38 36.57 -11.53
N LEU A 458 -17.47 36.39 -10.77
CA LEU A 458 -18.89 36.59 -11.06
C LEU A 458 -19.50 37.92 -10.52
N SER A 459 -18.76 39.02 -10.38
CA SER A 459 -19.36 40.33 -10.01
C SER A 459 -18.68 41.52 -10.65
N SER A 460 -19.49 42.48 -11.12
CA SER A 460 -19.21 43.55 -12.09
C SER A 460 -18.23 44.66 -11.69
N SER A 461 -17.14 44.38 -10.95
CA SER A 461 -16.11 45.40 -10.70
C SER A 461 -14.68 44.91 -10.44
N GLU A 462 -14.36 43.61 -10.51
CA GLU A 462 -13.01 43.13 -10.17
C GLU A 462 -12.39 42.15 -11.18
N HIS A 463 -11.08 42.29 -11.40
CA HIS A 463 -10.25 41.58 -12.37
C HIS A 463 -9.69 40.27 -11.77
N SER A 464 -9.54 39.21 -12.57
CA SER A 464 -8.91 37.95 -12.13
C SER A 464 -7.66 37.61 -12.95
N GLY A 465 -6.55 37.36 -12.25
CA GLY A 465 -5.23 37.07 -12.80
C GLY A 465 -4.12 37.92 -12.17
N TRP A 466 -2.86 37.48 -12.25
CA TRP A 466 -1.75 38.35 -11.88
C TRP A 466 -1.53 39.38 -12.97
N ARG A 467 -1.61 40.67 -12.61
CA ARG A 467 -1.18 41.81 -13.42
C ARG A 467 -0.01 42.47 -12.73
N ALA A 468 1.13 42.59 -13.40
CA ALA A 468 2.34 43.17 -12.80
C ALA A 468 2.10 44.63 -12.37
N GLY A 469 2.86 45.11 -11.40
CA GLY A 469 2.87 46.53 -10.98
C GLY A 469 3.78 47.39 -11.86
N VAL A 470 4.84 46.79 -12.40
CA VAL A 470 5.87 47.44 -13.20
C VAL A 470 6.01 46.72 -14.53
N LEU A 471 6.02 47.46 -15.63
CA LEU A 471 6.05 46.90 -16.99
C LEU A 471 7.48 46.76 -17.54
N ASN A 472 8.21 45.73 -17.12
CA ASN A 472 9.54 45.41 -17.65
C ASN A 472 9.81 43.89 -17.70
N SER A 473 10.92 43.48 -18.30
CA SER A 473 11.28 42.07 -18.47
C SER A 473 11.87 41.39 -17.22
N MET A 474 11.95 42.11 -16.10
CA MET A 474 12.44 41.58 -14.81
C MET A 474 11.30 41.10 -13.90
N GLN A 475 10.06 41.13 -14.38
CA GLN A 475 8.91 40.68 -13.60
C GLN A 475 8.84 39.16 -13.50
N TRP A 476 8.28 38.65 -12.41
CA TRP A 476 8.05 37.23 -12.19
C TRP A 476 6.83 36.97 -11.31
N LEU A 477 6.18 35.83 -11.56
CA LEU A 477 5.21 35.21 -10.65
C LEU A 477 5.84 33.96 -10.06
N GLN A 478 5.86 33.84 -8.74
CA GLN A 478 6.40 32.72 -7.98
C GLN A 478 5.28 31.93 -7.30
N ILE A 479 5.35 30.62 -7.46
CA ILE A 479 4.46 29.66 -6.83
C ILE A 479 5.31 28.85 -5.84
N GLN A 480 4.97 28.91 -4.56
CA GLN A 480 5.60 28.13 -3.51
C GLN A 480 4.82 26.82 -3.29
N LEU A 481 5.54 25.71 -3.28
CA LEU A 481 5.00 24.37 -3.08
C LEU A 481 5.40 23.88 -1.69
N LYS A 482 4.43 23.45 -0.88
CA LYS A 482 4.67 22.97 0.50
C LYS A 482 5.51 21.69 0.58
N ASN A 483 5.61 20.97 -0.53
CA ASN A 483 6.42 19.78 -0.68
C ASN A 483 7.25 19.88 -1.97
N HIS A 484 8.17 18.94 -2.17
CA HIS A 484 8.83 18.78 -3.46
C HIS A 484 7.91 18.08 -4.46
N TYR A 485 7.77 18.67 -5.65
CA TYR A 485 7.01 18.09 -6.75
C TYR A 485 7.91 17.87 -7.96
N LYS A 486 7.64 16.79 -8.70
CA LYS A 486 8.12 16.65 -10.06
C LYS A 486 7.14 17.42 -10.94
N ILE A 487 7.61 18.45 -11.65
CA ILE A 487 6.78 19.26 -12.55
C ILE A 487 6.97 18.72 -13.97
N THR A 488 5.86 18.42 -14.63
CA THR A 488 5.82 17.79 -15.96
C THR A 488 5.13 18.65 -17.01
N ALA A 489 4.34 19.63 -16.58
CA ALA A 489 3.75 20.60 -17.49
C ALA A 489 3.43 21.91 -16.77
N ILE A 490 3.24 22.96 -17.54
CA ILE A 490 2.66 24.22 -17.11
C ILE A 490 1.54 24.61 -18.07
N ALA A 491 0.47 25.19 -17.55
CA ALA A 491 -0.55 25.83 -18.38
C ALA A 491 -0.69 27.31 -18.01
N THR A 492 -0.89 28.16 -19.01
CA THR A 492 -1.08 29.61 -18.86
C THR A 492 -2.34 30.09 -19.58
N GLN A 493 -2.95 31.15 -19.06
CA GLN A 493 -4.14 31.83 -19.58
C GLN A 493 -3.99 33.34 -19.36
N GLY A 494 -4.63 34.20 -20.16
CA GLY A 494 -4.56 35.66 -19.97
C GLY A 494 -5.46 36.19 -18.85
N LEU A 495 -5.58 37.51 -18.72
CA LEU A 495 -6.40 38.15 -17.68
C LEU A 495 -7.91 37.92 -17.90
N ALA A 496 -8.63 37.54 -16.86
CA ALA A 496 -10.09 37.57 -16.86
C ALA A 496 -10.60 38.96 -16.47
N SER A 497 -11.00 39.72 -17.48
CA SER A 497 -11.54 41.08 -17.37
C SER A 497 -12.45 41.37 -18.55
N ASP A 498 -13.52 42.14 -18.34
CA ASP A 498 -14.43 42.54 -19.42
C ASP A 498 -13.86 43.69 -20.29
N TYR A 499 -12.97 44.53 -19.74
CA TYR A 499 -12.47 45.74 -20.40
C TYR A 499 -10.99 45.67 -20.82
N ALA A 500 -10.21 44.75 -20.25
CA ALA A 500 -8.78 44.61 -20.52
C ALA A 500 -8.47 43.37 -21.38
N TRP A 501 -7.73 43.57 -22.46
CA TRP A 501 -7.30 42.54 -23.41
C TRP A 501 -5.81 42.25 -23.22
N GLU A 502 -5.45 41.63 -22.09
CA GLU A 502 -4.06 41.53 -21.63
C GLU A 502 -3.63 40.08 -21.40
N TRP A 503 -2.44 39.72 -21.89
CA TRP A 503 -1.85 38.38 -21.71
C TRP A 503 -0.34 38.36 -21.97
N VAL A 504 0.37 37.39 -21.39
CA VAL A 504 1.77 37.10 -21.69
C VAL A 504 1.89 36.28 -22.97
N THR A 505 2.75 36.70 -23.92
CA THR A 505 2.94 36.04 -25.22
C THR A 505 4.19 35.17 -25.29
N LYS A 506 5.22 35.42 -24.45
CA LYS A 506 6.38 34.53 -24.25
C LYS A 506 6.88 34.62 -22.82
N TYR A 507 7.44 33.53 -22.30
CA TYR A 507 8.03 33.50 -20.95
C TYR A 507 9.18 32.50 -20.82
N ARG A 508 9.94 32.60 -19.74
CA ARG A 508 10.92 31.60 -19.27
C ARG A 508 10.46 31.04 -17.95
N LEU A 509 10.99 29.88 -17.57
CA LEU A 509 10.81 29.31 -16.25
C LEU A 509 12.12 29.30 -15.49
N SER A 510 12.05 29.58 -14.19
CA SER A 510 13.09 29.19 -13.25
C SER A 510 12.47 28.45 -12.07
N TYR A 511 13.23 27.58 -11.42
CA TYR A 511 12.74 26.74 -10.34
C TYR A 511 13.82 26.58 -9.26
N SER A 512 13.38 26.31 -8.04
CA SER A 512 14.26 26.07 -6.90
C SER A 512 13.99 24.70 -6.31
N HIS A 513 15.05 24.01 -5.91
CA HIS A 513 14.96 22.76 -5.15
C HIS A 513 14.88 23.01 -3.65
N HIS A 514 15.60 24.02 -3.13
CA HIS A 514 15.70 24.40 -1.73
C HIS A 514 16.13 25.89 -1.61
N ASP A 515 15.67 26.58 -0.56
CA ASP A 515 16.21 27.85 -0.06
C ASP A 515 16.41 28.99 -1.08
N ASN A 516 15.42 29.27 -1.94
CA ASN A 516 15.36 30.43 -2.84
C ASN A 516 16.51 30.58 -3.86
N VAL A 517 17.30 29.53 -4.10
CA VAL A 517 18.27 29.50 -5.22
C VAL A 517 17.56 29.01 -6.48
N PHE A 518 17.51 29.83 -7.53
CA PHE A 518 16.75 29.55 -8.76
C PHE A 518 17.66 29.14 -9.93
N PHE A 519 17.29 28.04 -10.59
CA PHE A 519 17.87 27.56 -11.83
C PHE A 519 16.92 27.83 -12.98
N TYR A 520 17.42 28.24 -14.15
CA TYR A 520 16.59 28.33 -15.35
C TYR A 520 16.24 26.94 -15.86
N TYR A 521 15.03 26.79 -16.42
CA TYR A 521 14.70 25.59 -17.18
C TYR A 521 15.41 25.62 -18.55
N GLU A 522 16.19 24.59 -18.81
CA GLU A 522 17.02 24.46 -20.01
C GLU A 522 16.62 23.21 -20.80
N GLU A 523 16.65 23.32 -22.13
CA GLU A 523 16.54 22.19 -23.05
C GLU A 523 17.73 22.24 -24.00
N ALA A 524 18.40 21.10 -24.21
CA ALA A 524 19.62 21.03 -25.02
C ALA A 524 20.72 22.04 -24.62
N ASN A 525 20.88 22.28 -23.30
CA ASN A 525 21.82 23.25 -22.70
C ASN A 525 21.57 24.72 -23.07
N GLU A 526 20.35 25.08 -23.51
CA GLU A 526 19.93 26.46 -23.70
C GLU A 526 18.71 26.80 -22.86
N ILE A 527 18.64 28.03 -22.35
CA ILE A 527 17.49 28.51 -21.57
C ILE A 527 16.24 28.51 -22.45
N LYS A 528 15.26 27.68 -22.10
CA LYS A 528 14.04 27.53 -22.88
C LYS A 528 13.18 28.79 -22.79
N VAL A 529 12.74 29.28 -23.95
CA VAL A 529 11.67 30.27 -24.08
C VAL A 529 10.39 29.56 -24.50
N PHE A 530 9.34 29.71 -23.71
CA PHE A 530 8.01 29.16 -23.97
C PHE A 530 7.14 30.18 -24.68
N GLU A 531 6.36 29.72 -25.66
CA GLU A 531 5.30 30.53 -26.26
C GLU A 531 4.10 30.58 -25.31
N GLY A 532 3.64 31.78 -25.01
CA GLY A 532 2.49 32.05 -24.14
C GLY A 532 1.17 32.08 -24.91
N ASN A 533 0.26 32.94 -24.46
CA ASN A 533 -1.09 33.02 -24.98
C ASN A 533 -1.20 33.94 -26.21
N SER A 534 -2.17 33.66 -27.07
CA SER A 534 -2.57 34.51 -28.21
C SER A 534 -3.82 35.34 -27.93
N ASP A 535 -4.54 35.03 -26.85
CA ASP A 535 -5.75 35.70 -26.40
C ASP A 535 -5.89 35.54 -24.87
N ARG A 536 -6.93 36.14 -24.27
CA ARG A 536 -7.12 36.15 -22.82
C ARG A 536 -7.80 34.89 -22.23
N ASN A 537 -8.45 34.08 -23.05
CA ASN A 537 -9.35 33.01 -22.64
C ASN A 537 -8.80 31.60 -22.89
N SER A 538 -8.05 31.40 -23.97
CA SER A 538 -7.51 30.10 -24.36
C SER A 538 -6.39 29.68 -23.42
N VAL A 539 -6.41 28.42 -23.00
CA VAL A 539 -5.35 27.83 -22.19
C VAL A 539 -4.25 27.29 -23.11
N VAL A 540 -3.01 27.69 -22.83
CA VAL A 540 -1.81 27.18 -23.53
C VAL A 540 -1.03 26.30 -22.56
N LYS A 541 -0.78 25.04 -22.92
CA LYS A 541 -0.08 24.06 -22.08
C LYS A 541 1.20 23.58 -22.74
N HIS A 542 2.30 23.59 -21.98
CA HIS A 542 3.60 23.06 -22.40
C HIS A 542 4.05 21.94 -21.47
N PHE A 543 4.57 20.88 -22.06
CA PHE A 543 5.22 19.79 -21.32
C PHE A 543 6.69 20.14 -21.07
N LEU A 544 7.18 19.75 -19.90
CA LEU A 544 8.53 20.01 -19.44
C LEU A 544 8.96 18.88 -18.50
N ASN A 545 10.22 18.84 -18.08
CA ASN A 545 10.67 17.88 -17.08
C ASN A 545 11.54 18.56 -16.01
N ILE A 546 10.93 18.92 -14.89
CA ILE A 546 11.63 19.36 -13.68
C ILE A 546 11.47 18.25 -12.64
N ASP A 547 12.55 17.51 -12.37
CA ASP A 547 12.49 16.31 -11.53
C ASP A 547 12.13 16.60 -10.07
N GLN A 548 12.44 17.80 -9.58
CA GLN A 548 12.12 18.23 -8.23
C GLN A 548 12.04 19.76 -8.17
N ALA A 549 10.98 20.33 -7.60
CA ALA A 549 10.91 21.76 -7.28
C ALA A 549 10.05 22.00 -6.04
N ASN A 550 10.43 23.00 -5.24
CA ASN A 550 9.59 23.57 -4.18
C ASN A 550 9.19 25.03 -4.44
N HIS A 551 9.84 25.70 -5.41
CA HIS A 551 9.40 26.99 -5.93
C HIS A 551 9.51 26.98 -7.45
N VAL A 552 8.53 27.58 -8.12
CA VAL A 552 8.56 27.78 -9.59
C VAL A 552 8.26 29.24 -9.88
N ARG A 553 9.09 29.87 -10.71
CA ARG A 553 8.92 31.24 -11.22
C ARG A 553 8.59 31.22 -12.71
N ILE A 554 7.55 31.97 -13.08
CA ILE A 554 7.21 32.32 -14.45
C ILE A 554 7.77 33.70 -14.72
N LEU A 555 8.66 33.85 -15.71
CA LEU A 555 9.33 35.10 -16.06
C LEU A 555 8.88 35.59 -17.45
N PRO A 556 7.93 36.54 -17.53
CA PRO A 556 7.43 37.06 -18.81
C PRO A 556 8.55 37.73 -19.63
N LYS A 557 8.57 37.43 -20.93
CA LYS A 557 9.52 37.98 -21.91
C LYS A 557 8.86 39.02 -22.82
N THR A 558 7.67 38.71 -23.32
CA THR A 558 6.84 39.59 -24.15
C THR A 558 5.36 39.41 -23.78
N TRP A 559 4.54 40.42 -24.03
CA TRP A 559 3.13 40.46 -23.62
C TRP A 559 2.31 41.35 -24.56
N ASN A 560 0.99 41.19 -24.53
CA ASN A 560 0.01 42.05 -25.21
C ASN A 560 -0.68 42.95 -24.18
N GLY A 561 -0.67 44.27 -24.40
CA GLY A 561 -1.26 45.26 -23.50
C GLY A 561 -0.48 45.44 -22.18
N HIS A 562 -0.50 44.41 -21.32
CA HIS A 562 0.17 44.41 -20.02
C HIS A 562 0.71 43.00 -19.69
N ILE A 563 1.68 42.90 -18.77
CA ILE A 563 2.10 41.62 -18.19
C ILE A 563 0.95 41.11 -17.31
N SER A 564 0.17 40.18 -17.87
CA SER A 564 -0.98 39.60 -17.18
C SER A 564 -1.08 38.09 -17.46
N LEU A 565 -1.24 37.26 -16.42
CA LEU A 565 -1.45 35.81 -16.60
C LEU A 565 -2.18 35.14 -15.43
N ARG A 566 -2.81 34.01 -15.77
CA ARG A 566 -3.27 32.94 -14.87
C ARG A 566 -2.49 31.67 -15.22
N ALA A 567 -2.23 30.81 -14.25
CA ALA A 567 -1.40 29.62 -14.45
C ALA A 567 -1.81 28.41 -13.59
N GLU A 568 -1.42 27.22 -14.04
CA GLU A 568 -1.43 25.96 -13.30
C GLU A 568 -0.14 25.18 -13.55
N LEU A 569 0.35 24.49 -12.53
CA LEU A 569 1.46 23.55 -12.63
C LEU A 569 0.91 22.12 -12.65
N TYR A 570 1.45 21.28 -13.53
CA TYR A 570 1.12 19.86 -13.57
C TYR A 570 2.33 19.05 -13.14
N GLY A 571 2.09 18.02 -12.34
CA GLY A 571 3.13 17.25 -11.72
C GLY A 571 2.59 16.14 -10.85
N CYS A 572 3.48 15.61 -10.04
CA CYS A 572 3.14 14.75 -8.93
C CYS A 572 3.98 15.17 -7.74
N LYS A 573 3.41 15.04 -6.53
CA LYS A 573 4.20 15.14 -5.32
C LYS A 573 5.30 14.09 -5.42
N VAL A 574 6.55 14.50 -5.27
CA VAL A 574 7.61 13.54 -5.02
C VAL A 574 7.29 13.01 -3.63
N GLU A 575 6.66 11.84 -3.57
CA GLU A 575 6.57 11.13 -2.32
C GLU A 575 8.01 10.97 -1.86
N LYS A 576 8.37 11.68 -0.77
CA LYS A 576 9.34 11.12 0.15
C LYS A 576 8.78 9.74 0.42
N THR A 577 9.39 8.71 -0.18
CA THR A 577 9.04 7.34 0.12
C THR A 577 8.87 7.27 1.64
N LYS A 578 7.81 6.65 2.15
CA LYS A 578 7.82 6.19 3.54
C LYS A 578 9.02 5.23 3.61
N GLY A 579 10.21 5.78 3.92
CA GLY A 579 11.52 5.21 3.56
C GLY A 579 12.45 6.10 2.71
N GLY A 580 12.30 7.44 2.70
CA GLY A 580 13.14 8.38 1.96
C GLY A 580 14.55 8.41 2.54
N CYS A 581 15.49 7.78 1.82
CA CYS A 581 16.85 7.60 2.29
C CYS A 581 17.73 8.85 2.11
N ASP A 582 17.22 10.03 2.46
CA ASP A 582 17.89 11.32 2.27
C ASP A 582 17.92 12.11 3.59
N ILE A 583 18.28 11.42 4.68
CA ILE A 583 18.34 11.96 6.03
C ILE A 583 19.79 12.37 6.28
N ALA A 584 20.02 13.60 6.78
CA ALA A 584 21.32 14.01 7.26
C ALA A 584 21.76 13.08 8.39
N LEU A 585 22.91 12.42 8.23
CA LEU A 585 23.37 11.39 9.16
C LEU A 585 23.98 11.97 10.43
N GLY A 586 24.12 13.30 10.48
CA GLY A 586 24.39 14.05 11.69
C GLY A 586 25.86 14.42 11.87
N LEU A 587 26.53 14.79 10.77
CA LEU A 587 27.77 15.53 10.88
C LEU A 587 27.48 16.92 11.49
N GLU A 588 26.48 17.65 11.02
CA GLU A 588 26.11 18.96 11.55
C GLU A 588 25.63 18.89 13.01
N THR A 589 24.73 17.95 13.29
CA THR A 589 24.07 17.83 14.61
C THR A 589 24.96 17.21 15.69
N GLY A 590 26.11 16.63 15.31
CA GLY A 590 26.98 15.91 16.24
C GLY A 590 26.56 14.47 16.53
N ALA A 591 25.51 13.95 15.88
CA ALA A 591 25.06 12.57 16.06
C ALA A 591 26.13 11.56 15.62
N ILE A 592 26.98 11.91 14.64
CA ILE A 592 28.22 11.19 14.36
C ILE A 592 29.31 11.78 15.28
N PRO A 593 29.90 10.99 16.21
CA PRO A 593 30.88 11.50 17.18
C PRO A 593 32.20 11.96 16.55
N ASP A 594 32.94 12.84 17.22
CA ASP A 594 34.24 13.37 16.71
C ASP A 594 35.26 12.28 16.42
N GLY A 595 35.27 11.19 17.21
CA GLY A 595 36.17 10.05 17.03
C GLY A 595 35.95 9.28 15.72
N ASN A 596 34.86 9.55 15.01
CA ASN A 596 34.55 8.90 13.73
C ASN A 596 35.16 9.62 12.52
N PHE A 597 35.77 10.78 12.71
CA PHE A 597 36.46 11.52 11.65
C PHE A 597 37.94 11.14 11.59
N LYS A 598 38.46 10.99 10.37
CA LYS A 598 39.91 10.94 10.10
C LYS A 598 40.21 11.75 8.85
N SER A 599 41.45 12.20 8.72
CA SER A 599 41.92 12.87 7.52
C SER A 599 43.33 12.38 7.17
N SER A 600 43.75 12.64 5.93
CA SER A 600 45.12 12.41 5.48
C SER A 600 46.12 13.27 6.27
N SER A 601 45.75 14.51 6.57
CA SER A 601 46.55 15.52 7.26
C SER A 601 45.66 16.69 7.66
N ASN A 602 46.13 17.51 8.60
CA ASN A 602 45.47 18.76 9.02
C ASN A 602 46.50 19.90 8.97
N TYR A 603 46.07 21.11 8.63
CA TYR A 603 46.95 22.29 8.54
C TYR A 603 47.63 22.62 9.88
N ASN A 604 46.88 22.56 10.97
CA ASN A 604 47.38 22.59 12.34
C ASN A 604 46.31 22.01 13.29
N ALA A 605 46.55 22.05 14.61
CA ALA A 605 45.63 21.50 15.61
C ALA A 605 44.21 22.13 15.59
N TYR A 606 44.06 23.33 15.02
CA TYR A 606 42.77 24.03 14.94
C TYR A 606 41.92 23.61 13.72
N HIS A 607 42.51 23.01 12.69
CA HIS A 607 41.86 22.66 11.40
C HIS A 607 41.66 21.15 11.24
N ASP A 608 41.33 20.46 12.33
CA ASP A 608 41.22 19.02 12.35
C ASP A 608 39.96 18.50 11.63
N ALA A 609 39.92 17.19 11.38
CA ALA A 609 38.89 16.56 10.57
C ALA A 609 37.45 16.76 11.11
N LYS A 610 37.27 16.91 12.42
CA LYS A 610 35.94 17.15 13.03
C LYS A 610 35.42 18.57 12.75
N GLY A 611 36.29 19.50 12.37
CA GLY A 611 35.89 20.83 11.89
C GLY A 611 35.14 20.77 10.55
N ALA A 612 35.18 19.65 9.84
CA ALA A 612 34.49 19.45 8.56
C ALA A 612 32.97 19.28 8.67
N ARG A 613 32.35 19.50 9.83
CA ARG A 613 30.90 19.41 9.96
C ARG A 613 30.24 20.57 9.22
N LEU A 614 29.13 20.30 8.52
CA LEU A 614 28.34 21.33 7.84
C LEU A 614 27.93 22.44 8.82
N ASN A 615 27.92 23.70 8.36
CA ASN A 615 27.58 24.89 9.15
C ASN A 615 28.40 25.09 10.44
N PHE A 616 29.49 24.35 10.64
CA PHE A 616 30.36 24.57 11.78
C PHE A 616 31.04 25.94 11.64
N LEU A 617 30.90 26.82 12.64
CA LEU A 617 31.47 28.18 12.65
C LEU A 617 32.74 28.30 13.51
N GLY A 618 33.22 27.19 14.07
CA GLY A 618 34.34 27.19 15.03
C GLY A 618 33.91 27.45 16.48
N LYS A 619 34.67 26.88 17.42
CA LYS A 619 34.60 27.11 18.88
C LYS A 619 35.99 27.56 19.38
N PRO A 620 36.13 28.14 20.59
CA PRO A 620 37.44 28.46 21.16
C PRO A 620 38.39 27.26 21.08
N GLY A 621 39.48 27.39 20.33
CA GLY A 621 40.41 26.28 20.06
C GLY A 621 40.14 25.45 18.81
N THR A 622 39.28 25.89 17.88
CA THR A 622 39.03 25.24 16.56
C THR A 622 38.71 26.29 15.48
N THR A 623 38.90 25.97 14.20
CA THR A 623 38.52 26.82 13.04
C THR A 623 37.28 26.28 12.30
N SER A 624 36.73 27.08 11.40
CA SER A 624 35.52 26.75 10.63
C SER A 624 35.81 25.86 9.42
N GLY A 625 36.04 24.56 9.62
CA GLY A 625 36.29 23.60 8.53
C GLY A 625 37.55 22.76 8.75
N TRP A 626 37.58 21.59 8.12
CA TRP A 626 38.83 20.84 7.98
C TRP A 626 39.67 21.47 6.88
N SER A 627 40.97 21.62 7.12
CA SER A 627 41.94 22.02 6.10
C SER A 627 43.09 21.02 6.03
N ALA A 628 43.39 20.52 4.83
CA ALA A 628 44.48 19.58 4.62
C ALA A 628 45.83 20.20 5.02
N GLY A 629 46.78 19.38 5.48
CA GLY A 629 48.12 19.85 5.84
C GLY A 629 48.96 20.33 4.64
N LYS A 630 48.63 19.84 3.44
CA LYS A 630 49.31 20.15 2.18
C LYS A 630 48.27 20.23 1.06
N ASN A 631 48.51 21.10 0.07
CA ASN A 631 47.75 21.13 -1.18
C ASN A 631 48.35 20.16 -2.21
N ASP A 632 48.41 18.88 -1.86
CA ASP A 632 48.88 17.82 -2.76
C ASP A 632 47.72 17.16 -3.53
N GLN A 633 48.00 16.13 -4.33
CA GLN A 633 47.02 15.41 -5.14
C GLN A 633 46.33 14.25 -4.41
N ASN A 634 46.73 13.92 -3.18
CA ASN A 634 46.18 12.81 -2.41
C ASN A 634 45.60 13.17 -1.03
N PRO A 635 45.02 14.37 -0.81
CA PRO A 635 44.36 14.67 0.45
C PRO A 635 43.03 13.94 0.52
N TRP A 636 42.64 13.51 1.71
CA TRP A 636 41.34 12.88 1.91
C TRP A 636 40.81 13.17 3.31
N ILE A 637 39.48 13.20 3.41
CA ILE A 637 38.76 13.17 4.67
C ILE A 637 37.83 11.96 4.69
N MET A 638 37.75 11.30 5.84
CA MET A 638 37.02 10.06 6.06
C MET A 638 36.06 10.22 7.24
N VAL A 639 34.87 9.66 7.08
CA VAL A 639 33.90 9.49 8.17
C VAL A 639 33.56 8.01 8.31
N LYS A 640 33.62 7.50 9.54
CA LYS A 640 33.03 6.22 9.93
C LYS A 640 31.56 6.43 10.32
N LEU A 641 30.64 5.75 9.65
CA LEU A 641 29.22 5.75 9.98
C LEU A 641 28.96 4.80 11.16
N VAL A 642 27.90 5.09 11.95
CA VAL A 642 27.58 4.34 13.18
C VAL A 642 27.11 2.92 12.84
N ASP A 643 26.25 2.79 11.84
CA ASP A 643 25.71 1.53 11.30
C ASP A 643 26.05 1.37 9.81
N LEU A 644 25.70 0.21 9.24
CA LEU A 644 25.71 0.04 7.78
C LEU A 644 24.61 0.91 7.17
N THR A 645 25.01 2.01 6.54
CA THR A 645 24.08 3.02 6.02
C THR A 645 24.03 2.99 4.50
N LEU A 646 22.83 3.13 3.92
CA LEU A 646 22.68 3.41 2.50
C LEU A 646 22.90 4.92 2.30
N VAL A 647 24.00 5.29 1.66
CA VAL A 647 24.33 6.68 1.37
C VAL A 647 23.78 7.04 -0.01
N THR A 648 23.08 8.18 -0.06
CA THR A 648 22.41 8.70 -1.26
C THR A 648 22.98 10.03 -1.73
N GLY A 649 23.72 10.76 -0.89
CA GLY A 649 24.33 12.03 -1.28
C GLY A 649 25.29 12.60 -0.25
N VAL A 650 25.99 13.65 -0.67
CA VAL A 650 26.94 14.42 0.15
C VAL A 650 26.68 15.90 -0.12
N ALA A 651 26.55 16.70 0.95
CA ALA A 651 26.63 18.15 0.85
C ALA A 651 28.01 18.64 1.28
N THR A 652 28.53 19.64 0.58
CA THR A 652 29.80 20.30 0.90
C THR A 652 29.60 21.81 1.05
N GLN A 653 30.43 22.45 1.87
CA GLN A 653 30.45 23.88 2.12
C GLN A 653 31.91 24.33 2.26
N GLY A 654 32.23 25.56 1.85
CA GLY A 654 33.56 26.14 2.00
C GLY A 654 33.91 26.46 3.45
N ARG A 655 35.13 26.92 3.68
CA ARG A 655 35.57 27.44 4.99
C ARG A 655 34.93 28.80 5.25
N ASP A 656 34.37 29.04 6.43
CA ASP A 656 33.63 30.29 6.70
C ASP A 656 34.53 31.50 6.91
N ASP A 657 35.61 31.32 7.65
CA ASP A 657 36.48 32.40 8.13
C ASP A 657 37.54 32.84 7.10
N TRP A 658 37.75 32.08 6.03
CA TRP A 658 38.68 32.40 4.94
C TRP A 658 38.17 31.90 3.58
N PRO A 659 38.46 32.62 2.47
CA PRO A 659 38.05 32.23 1.12
C PRO A 659 38.79 30.98 0.60
N GLN A 660 38.44 29.81 1.14
CA GLN A 660 39.04 28.52 0.82
C GLN A 660 37.96 27.45 0.71
N TRP A 661 37.93 26.69 -0.39
CA TRP A 661 36.95 25.63 -0.59
C TRP A 661 37.37 24.63 -1.67
N VAL A 662 36.78 23.43 -1.62
CA VAL A 662 36.93 22.38 -2.63
C VAL A 662 35.92 22.60 -3.75
N THR A 663 36.38 22.73 -5.00
CA THR A 663 35.53 22.96 -6.18
C THR A 663 35.11 21.66 -6.87
N ARG A 664 35.90 20.58 -6.73
CA ARG A 664 35.59 19.25 -7.26
C ARG A 664 36.14 18.16 -6.35
N TYR A 665 35.44 17.04 -6.23
CA TYR A 665 35.90 15.90 -5.43
C TYR A 665 35.44 14.54 -5.99
N GLN A 666 36.07 13.47 -5.54
CA GLN A 666 35.70 12.08 -5.83
C GLN A 666 35.37 11.32 -4.55
N LEU A 667 34.63 10.23 -4.69
CA LEU A 667 34.16 9.40 -3.56
C LEU A 667 34.80 8.02 -3.59
N ARG A 668 35.20 7.54 -2.41
CA ARG A 668 35.47 6.12 -2.17
C ARG A 668 34.72 5.62 -0.95
N TYR A 669 34.32 4.36 -0.97
CA TYR A 669 33.58 3.75 0.12
C TYR A 669 34.20 2.42 0.55
N SER A 670 33.94 2.01 1.80
CA SER A 670 34.44 0.76 2.37
C SER A 670 33.48 0.22 3.44
N ASP A 671 33.45 -1.11 3.59
CA ASP A 671 32.75 -1.79 4.68
C ASP A 671 33.62 -2.01 5.91
N ASN A 672 34.94 -2.08 5.75
CA ASN A 672 35.89 -2.45 6.81
C ASN A 672 36.91 -1.36 7.16
N GLY A 673 36.91 -0.26 6.41
CA GLY A 673 37.81 0.88 6.62
C GLY A 673 39.27 0.61 6.21
N GLN A 674 39.56 -0.54 5.58
CA GLN A 674 40.87 -0.91 5.06
C GLN A 674 40.90 -0.87 3.53
N GLN A 675 39.92 -1.50 2.87
CA GLN A 675 39.84 -1.59 1.41
C GLN A 675 38.76 -0.65 0.88
N PHE A 676 39.15 0.30 0.03
CA PHE A 676 38.25 1.32 -0.49
C PHE A 676 37.97 1.11 -1.98
N ILE A 677 36.70 1.15 -2.35
CA ILE A 677 36.20 1.02 -3.71
C ILE A 677 35.88 2.41 -4.26
N MET A 678 36.30 2.68 -5.49
CA MET A 678 35.95 3.91 -6.19
C MET A 678 34.47 3.93 -6.54
N TYR A 679 33.80 5.05 -6.29
CA TYR A 679 32.43 5.23 -6.76
C TYR A 679 32.42 5.52 -8.26
N THR A 680 31.61 4.77 -9.01
CA THR A 680 31.51 4.86 -10.47
C THR A 680 30.07 5.02 -10.92
N GLU A 681 29.86 5.83 -11.96
CA GLU A 681 28.59 5.97 -12.67
C GLU A 681 28.79 5.59 -14.13
N ASN A 682 27.92 4.73 -14.66
CA ASN A 682 28.00 4.21 -16.04
C ASN A 682 29.38 3.59 -16.37
N GLY A 683 30.03 2.96 -15.38
CA GLY A 683 31.33 2.32 -15.52
C GLY A 683 32.55 3.25 -15.40
N ASN A 684 32.36 4.56 -15.21
CA ASN A 684 33.43 5.54 -15.09
C ASN A 684 33.50 6.14 -13.68
N VAL A 685 34.71 6.48 -13.20
CA VAL A 685 34.89 7.17 -11.90
C VAL A 685 34.17 8.51 -11.93
N LYS A 686 33.30 8.76 -10.95
CA LYS A 686 32.52 9.99 -10.88
C LYS A 686 33.27 11.10 -10.14
N THR A 687 33.45 12.23 -10.82
CA THR A 687 33.92 13.49 -10.22
C THR A 687 32.72 14.41 -9.97
N PHE A 688 32.52 14.81 -8.72
CA PHE A 688 31.44 15.67 -8.25
C PHE A 688 31.85 17.15 -8.26
N VAL A 689 30.88 18.04 -8.50
CA VAL A 689 31.06 19.48 -8.36
C VAL A 689 30.83 19.85 -6.89
N GLY A 690 31.83 20.53 -6.30
CA GLY A 690 31.79 21.07 -4.95
C GLY A 690 31.40 22.55 -4.94
N ASN A 691 32.06 23.33 -4.10
CA ASN A 691 31.69 24.71 -3.79
C ASN A 691 32.31 25.74 -4.74
N TYR A 692 31.71 26.92 -4.80
CA TYR A 692 32.22 28.09 -5.52
C TYR A 692 32.41 29.32 -4.60
N ASP A 693 32.09 29.19 -3.32
CA ASP A 693 32.27 30.20 -2.28
C ASP A 693 32.43 29.54 -0.89
N GLN A 694 32.54 30.36 0.17
CA GLN A 694 32.69 29.94 1.56
C GLN A 694 31.43 29.34 2.20
N SER A 695 30.25 29.82 1.80
CA SER A 695 29.03 29.71 2.61
C SER A 695 27.92 28.91 1.94
N THR A 696 27.87 28.84 0.61
CA THR A 696 26.82 28.14 -0.11
C THR A 696 27.02 26.63 0.02
N ILE A 697 25.98 25.94 0.47
CA ILE A 697 25.94 24.48 0.61
C ILE A 697 25.63 23.87 -0.76
N ILE A 698 26.53 23.01 -1.26
CA ILE A 698 26.36 22.30 -2.53
C ILE A 698 26.14 20.82 -2.23
N LYS A 699 24.92 20.34 -2.50
CA LYS A 699 24.54 18.93 -2.32
C LYS A 699 24.57 18.18 -3.65
N GLN A 700 25.27 17.05 -3.66
CA GLN A 700 25.35 16.14 -4.80
C GLN A 700 24.78 14.78 -4.45
N TYR A 701 23.93 14.25 -5.32
CA TYR A 701 23.34 12.91 -5.18
C TYR A 701 24.16 11.85 -5.92
N LEU A 702 24.17 10.65 -5.35
CA LEU A 702 24.71 9.47 -6.01
C LEU A 702 23.63 8.91 -6.95
N GLN A 703 23.91 8.82 -8.25
CA GLN A 703 23.02 8.16 -9.21
C GLN A 703 22.72 6.71 -8.80
N ASN A 704 23.71 6.03 -8.22
CA ASN A 704 23.58 4.69 -7.65
C ASN A 704 23.90 4.75 -6.15
N PRO A 705 22.90 4.82 -5.26
CA PRO A 705 23.12 4.78 -3.81
C PRO A 705 23.93 3.55 -3.38
N VAL A 706 24.85 3.73 -2.43
CA VAL A 706 25.80 2.68 -2.01
C VAL A 706 25.74 2.47 -0.51
N ARG A 707 25.78 1.21 -0.08
CA ARG A 707 25.87 0.84 1.34
C ARG A 707 27.34 0.85 1.78
N MET A 708 27.62 1.45 2.93
CA MET A 708 28.99 1.56 3.44
C MET A 708 29.02 1.82 4.95
N HIS A 709 30.15 1.47 5.58
CA HIS A 709 30.49 1.92 6.95
C HIS A 709 31.48 3.08 6.95
N TYR A 710 32.20 3.28 5.84
CA TYR A 710 33.24 4.30 5.73
C TYR A 710 33.10 5.02 4.40
N LEU A 711 32.98 6.34 4.43
CA LEU A 711 33.01 7.21 3.26
C LEU A 711 34.30 8.04 3.29
N ARG A 712 35.00 8.12 2.15
CA ARG A 712 36.14 9.02 1.93
C ARG A 712 35.85 9.98 0.79
N LEU A 713 36.06 11.28 1.04
CA LEU A 713 36.08 12.32 0.02
C LEU A 713 37.53 12.62 -0.37
N TYR A 714 37.79 12.67 -1.66
CA TYR A 714 39.08 13.04 -2.25
C TYR A 714 38.92 14.34 -3.03
N PRO A 715 39.38 15.48 -2.49
CA PRO A 715 39.42 16.74 -3.24
C PRO A 715 40.27 16.58 -4.51
N VAL A 716 39.68 16.97 -5.65
CA VAL A 716 40.34 16.97 -6.97
C VAL A 716 40.76 18.37 -7.36
N ASP A 717 39.95 19.38 -7.02
CA ASP A 717 40.21 20.78 -7.33
C ASP A 717 39.68 21.70 -6.21
N ARG A 718 40.21 22.92 -6.13
CA ARG A 718 40.06 23.85 -5.00
C ARG A 718 40.33 25.31 -5.37
N PHE A 719 39.74 26.21 -4.60
CA PHE A 719 40.09 27.62 -4.55
C PHE A 719 40.85 27.94 -3.25
N GLY A 720 42.01 28.59 -3.36
CA GLY A 720 42.86 28.96 -2.21
C GLY A 720 43.59 27.76 -1.56
N TRP A 721 42.90 27.04 -0.67
CA TRP A 721 43.44 25.87 0.04
C TRP A 721 42.39 24.76 0.10
N ILE A 722 42.84 23.50 0.27
CA ILE A 722 41.93 22.36 0.41
C ILE A 722 41.30 22.42 1.79
N SER A 723 40.13 23.05 1.82
CA SER A 723 39.31 23.24 3.01
C SER A 723 37.86 22.88 2.70
N MET A 724 37.18 22.17 3.61
CA MET A 724 35.77 21.83 3.42
C MET A 724 35.03 21.55 4.72
N ARG A 725 33.74 21.84 4.69
CA ARG A 725 32.67 21.38 5.58
C ARG A 725 31.72 20.48 4.79
N MET A 726 31.05 19.53 5.45
CA MET A 726 30.22 18.54 4.79
C MET A 726 29.14 17.93 5.67
N GLU A 727 28.08 17.44 5.03
CA GLU A 727 27.06 16.54 5.59
C GLU A 727 26.89 15.33 4.67
N ILE A 728 26.59 14.17 5.25
CA ILE A 728 26.33 12.94 4.50
C ILE A 728 24.84 12.65 4.61
N TYR A 729 24.21 12.33 3.48
CA TYR A 729 22.80 11.99 3.41
C TYR A 729 22.61 10.53 3.08
N GLY A 730 21.68 9.91 3.80
CA GLY A 730 21.39 8.51 3.67
C GLY A 730 20.31 8.09 4.65
N CYS A 731 20.25 6.80 4.95
CA CYS A 731 19.40 6.29 6.00
C CYS A 731 19.92 4.95 6.51
N ASN A 732 19.65 4.70 7.78
CA ASN A 732 19.76 3.37 8.33
C ASN A 732 18.68 2.50 7.68
N PHE A 733 19.13 1.52 6.91
CA PHE A 733 18.23 0.62 6.22
C PHE A 733 17.63 -0.34 7.26
N THR A 734 16.38 -0.09 7.66
CA THR A 734 15.55 -1.08 8.36
C THR A 734 14.69 -1.81 7.33
N PHE A 735 14.69 -3.14 7.41
CA PHE A 735 14.17 -4.02 6.37
C PHE A 735 12.68 -3.79 6.07
N SER A 736 12.36 -3.47 4.81
CA SER A 736 11.01 -3.56 4.23
C SER A 736 10.79 -4.96 3.65
N GLU A 737 9.63 -5.57 3.93
CA GLU A 737 9.24 -6.93 3.51
C GLU A 737 9.32 -7.21 1.99
N SER A 738 9.36 -6.18 1.13
CA SER A 738 9.46 -6.37 -0.31
C SER A 738 10.89 -6.46 -0.87
N ASP A 739 11.92 -6.02 -0.12
CA ASP A 739 13.34 -6.01 -0.56
C ASP A 739 14.18 -7.16 0.03
N LEU A 740 13.57 -8.00 0.87
CA LEU A 740 14.23 -9.03 1.67
C LEU A 740 14.69 -10.28 0.89
N CYS A 741 14.37 -10.39 -0.41
CA CYS A 741 14.57 -11.63 -1.16
C CYS A 741 15.67 -11.55 -2.24
N SER A 742 16.76 -10.83 -2.02
CA SER A 742 17.82 -10.63 -3.03
C SER A 742 19.24 -10.84 -2.52
N HIS A 743 19.46 -11.53 -1.39
CA HIS A 743 20.80 -11.78 -0.86
C HIS A 743 21.34 -13.17 -1.25
N PRO A 744 22.67 -13.40 -1.19
CA PRO A 744 23.27 -14.63 -1.65
C PRO A 744 22.80 -15.80 -0.78
N MET A 745 22.39 -16.89 -1.43
CA MET A 745 21.76 -18.03 -0.78
C MET A 745 22.76 -19.06 -0.24
N GLY A 746 24.06 -18.89 -0.53
CA GLY A 746 25.11 -19.58 0.22
C GLY A 746 26.10 -20.39 -0.59
N MET A 747 26.25 -20.13 -1.90
CA MET A 747 27.28 -20.78 -2.68
C MET A 747 28.67 -20.31 -2.23
N GLY A 748 28.90 -19.00 -2.16
CA GLY A 748 30.19 -18.41 -1.77
C GLY A 748 30.49 -18.48 -0.28
N SER A 749 29.46 -18.43 0.58
CA SER A 749 29.61 -18.49 2.05
C SER A 749 29.67 -19.91 2.60
N THR A 750 29.61 -20.93 1.75
CA THR A 750 29.55 -22.37 2.11
C THR A 750 28.31 -22.81 2.89
N TYR A 751 27.33 -21.91 3.08
CA TYR A 751 26.06 -22.23 3.75
C TYR A 751 25.27 -23.31 3.00
N ILE A 752 25.31 -23.29 1.66
CA ILE A 752 24.91 -24.46 0.87
C ILE A 752 26.04 -25.48 1.02
N PRO A 753 25.82 -26.64 1.65
CA PRO A 753 26.89 -27.59 1.92
C PRO A 753 27.33 -28.30 0.62
N ILE A 754 28.53 -28.88 0.62
CA ILE A 754 29.09 -29.53 -0.58
C ILE A 754 28.23 -30.69 -1.10
N GLN A 755 27.49 -31.37 -0.21
CA GLN A 755 26.58 -32.46 -0.56
C GLN A 755 25.34 -31.96 -1.33
N ALA A 756 25.05 -30.67 -1.27
CA ALA A 756 23.90 -30.06 -1.92
C ALA A 756 24.20 -29.57 -3.35
N ILE A 757 25.42 -29.77 -3.85
CA ILE A 757 25.84 -29.37 -5.20
C ILE A 757 26.20 -30.63 -5.98
N SER A 758 25.54 -30.81 -7.13
CA SER A 758 25.79 -31.93 -8.04
C SER A 758 25.87 -31.43 -9.47
N ALA A 759 26.37 -32.26 -10.38
CA ALA A 759 26.40 -31.93 -11.80
C ALA A 759 26.25 -33.21 -12.63
N SER A 760 26.02 -33.03 -13.93
CA SER A 760 26.00 -34.10 -14.94
C SER A 760 27.30 -34.90 -14.96
N SER A 761 28.45 -34.22 -14.86
CA SER A 761 29.77 -34.84 -14.88
C SER A 761 30.82 -33.93 -14.24
N LYS A 762 32.03 -34.45 -14.00
CA LYS A 762 33.20 -33.69 -13.55
C LYS A 762 34.44 -34.13 -14.30
N MET A 763 35.32 -33.19 -14.66
CA MET A 763 36.59 -33.49 -15.33
C MET A 763 37.60 -34.18 -14.40
N ASN A 764 37.75 -33.66 -13.18
CA ASN A 764 38.56 -34.25 -12.10
C ASN A 764 38.08 -33.65 -10.76
N ASP A 765 38.69 -34.04 -9.63
CA ASP A 765 38.25 -33.59 -8.31
C ASP A 765 38.42 -32.08 -8.08
N GLU A 766 39.40 -31.45 -8.72
CA GLU A 766 39.61 -30.01 -8.66
C GLU A 766 38.58 -29.20 -9.49
N ARG A 767 37.92 -29.85 -10.45
CA ARG A 767 36.85 -29.30 -11.30
C ARG A 767 35.48 -29.89 -10.96
N SER A 768 35.35 -30.46 -9.77
CA SER A 768 34.11 -31.01 -9.24
C SER A 768 33.02 -29.92 -9.12
N PRO A 769 31.74 -30.29 -8.96
CA PRO A 769 30.64 -29.33 -8.81
C PRO A 769 30.86 -28.36 -7.65
N ASN A 770 31.54 -28.79 -6.59
CA ASN A 770 31.90 -27.94 -5.45
C ASN A 770 32.81 -26.78 -5.80
N ALA A 771 33.60 -26.90 -6.87
CA ALA A 771 34.43 -25.81 -7.38
C ALA A 771 33.60 -24.70 -8.05
N SER A 772 32.29 -24.91 -8.27
CA SER A 772 31.40 -23.90 -8.86
C SER A 772 31.02 -22.75 -7.91
N ARG A 773 31.57 -22.70 -6.70
CA ARG A 773 31.23 -21.63 -5.74
C ARG A 773 31.88 -20.31 -6.16
N LEU A 774 31.09 -19.24 -6.10
CA LEU A 774 31.58 -17.89 -6.36
C LEU A 774 32.02 -17.24 -5.03
N ILE A 775 33.34 -17.19 -4.76
CA ILE A 775 33.95 -16.72 -3.51
C ILE A 775 34.67 -15.37 -3.75
N PRO A 776 34.82 -14.47 -2.75
CA PRO A 776 35.61 -13.23 -2.88
C PRO A 776 37.07 -13.44 -3.32
N GLU A 777 37.61 -12.51 -4.10
CA GLU A 777 38.83 -12.68 -4.92
C GLU A 777 40.12 -13.01 -4.15
N THR A 778 40.24 -12.68 -2.87
CA THR A 778 41.46 -12.92 -2.08
C THR A 778 41.73 -14.39 -1.78
N ASN A 779 40.71 -15.25 -1.88
CA ASN A 779 40.80 -16.70 -1.68
C ASN A 779 40.37 -17.50 -2.93
N ASP A 780 40.15 -16.80 -4.06
CA ASP A 780 39.57 -17.37 -5.27
C ASP A 780 40.65 -18.12 -6.07
N GLY A 781 41.11 -19.26 -5.53
CA GLY A 781 41.89 -20.22 -6.31
C GLY A 781 41.20 -20.45 -7.66
N ASN A 782 41.97 -20.61 -8.74
CA ASN A 782 41.45 -20.69 -10.11
C ASN A 782 40.73 -22.03 -10.42
N LYS A 783 39.90 -22.51 -9.49
CA LYS A 783 39.03 -23.68 -9.56
C LYS A 783 37.65 -23.24 -10.07
N GLY A 784 36.91 -24.14 -10.70
CA GLY A 784 35.58 -23.88 -11.27
C GLY A 784 35.00 -25.19 -11.78
N TRP A 785 33.68 -25.37 -11.74
CA TRP A 785 33.11 -26.63 -12.24
C TRP A 785 33.34 -26.75 -13.74
N ARG A 786 33.85 -27.92 -14.16
CA ARG A 786 33.96 -28.31 -15.56
C ARG A 786 33.47 -29.75 -15.74
N PRO A 787 32.57 -30.00 -16.71
CA PRO A 787 32.17 -31.35 -17.08
C PRO A 787 33.32 -32.09 -17.78
N ILE A 788 33.22 -33.41 -17.84
CA ILE A 788 34.22 -34.27 -18.53
C ILE A 788 34.26 -33.96 -20.04
N TYR A 789 33.10 -33.65 -20.64
CA TYR A 789 32.97 -33.17 -22.01
C TYR A 789 32.13 -31.89 -22.02
N SER A 790 32.49 -30.91 -22.85
CA SER A 790 31.67 -29.71 -23.03
C SER A 790 30.56 -29.99 -24.05
N THR A 791 29.44 -30.54 -23.58
CA THR A 791 28.28 -30.87 -24.43
C THR A 791 27.03 -30.06 -24.02
N PRO A 792 26.02 -29.91 -24.91
CA PRO A 792 24.78 -29.19 -24.58
C PRO A 792 23.93 -29.82 -23.47
N ASN A 793 24.22 -31.07 -23.07
CA ASN A 793 23.45 -31.82 -22.07
C ASN A 793 24.04 -31.71 -20.66
N GLU A 794 25.15 -30.96 -20.49
CA GLU A 794 25.76 -30.78 -19.18
C GLU A 794 24.90 -29.86 -18.29
N TRP A 795 24.91 -30.10 -16.99
CA TRP A 795 24.18 -29.28 -16.03
C TRP A 795 24.87 -29.23 -14.69
N LEU A 796 24.71 -28.09 -13.99
CA LEU A 796 25.07 -27.90 -12.60
C LEU A 796 23.79 -27.73 -11.78
N GLN A 797 23.60 -28.54 -10.74
CA GLN A 797 22.43 -28.54 -9.87
C GLN A 797 22.79 -28.11 -8.46
N VAL A 798 21.88 -27.35 -7.84
CA VAL A 798 21.96 -26.96 -6.44
C VAL A 798 20.65 -27.30 -5.73
N TYR A 799 20.78 -27.92 -4.55
CA TYR A 799 19.70 -28.24 -3.62
C TYR A 799 19.68 -27.22 -2.48
N PHE A 800 18.53 -26.59 -2.22
CA PHE A 800 18.41 -25.55 -1.19
C PHE A 800 17.88 -26.07 0.16
N GLY A 801 17.55 -27.37 0.29
CA GLY A 801 17.01 -27.94 1.54
C GLY A 801 15.52 -27.66 1.76
N THR A 802 15.09 -26.42 1.53
CA THR A 802 13.71 -25.95 1.73
C THR A 802 13.17 -25.24 0.49
N ARG A 803 11.84 -25.11 0.38
CA ARG A 803 11.21 -24.29 -0.66
C ARG A 803 11.77 -22.87 -0.57
N SER A 804 12.39 -22.42 -1.65
CA SER A 804 13.12 -21.16 -1.70
C SER A 804 12.74 -20.35 -2.93
N LYS A 805 12.63 -19.04 -2.74
CA LYS A 805 12.34 -18.05 -3.78
C LYS A 805 13.65 -17.48 -4.32
N ILE A 806 14.03 -17.88 -5.52
CA ILE A 806 15.23 -17.42 -6.23
C ILE A 806 14.86 -16.23 -7.11
N THR A 807 15.54 -15.10 -6.90
CA THR A 807 15.31 -13.82 -7.57
C THR A 807 16.46 -13.41 -8.50
N GLY A 808 17.61 -14.06 -8.40
CA GLY A 808 18.74 -13.78 -9.28
C GLY A 808 19.82 -14.84 -9.28
N ILE A 809 20.69 -14.78 -10.29
CA ILE A 809 21.82 -15.70 -10.52
C ILE A 809 23.03 -14.86 -10.93
N ALA A 810 24.18 -15.06 -10.28
CA ALA A 810 25.47 -14.56 -10.74
C ALA A 810 26.32 -15.69 -11.28
N THR A 811 27.00 -15.47 -12.41
CA THR A 811 27.93 -16.42 -13.02
C THR A 811 29.31 -15.80 -13.23
N LYS A 812 30.38 -16.61 -13.16
CA LYS A 812 31.77 -16.25 -13.50
C LYS A 812 32.45 -17.43 -14.20
N GLY A 813 33.38 -17.16 -15.11
CA GLY A 813 34.23 -18.18 -15.75
C GLY A 813 35.49 -18.51 -14.93
N ILE A 814 36.51 -19.04 -15.61
CA ILE A 814 37.82 -19.38 -15.03
C ILE A 814 38.92 -18.63 -15.81
N LYS A 815 39.85 -18.00 -15.08
CA LYS A 815 40.85 -17.06 -15.62
C LYS A 815 41.99 -17.77 -16.36
N ASP A 816 42.65 -18.76 -15.75
CA ASP A 816 43.89 -19.32 -16.32
C ASP A 816 43.69 -20.15 -17.62
N GLN A 817 42.45 -20.46 -18.00
CA GLN A 817 42.15 -21.27 -19.20
C GLN A 817 41.19 -20.56 -20.17
N SER A 818 40.89 -19.28 -19.95
CA SER A 818 39.98 -18.49 -20.80
C SER A 818 38.71 -19.26 -21.19
N SER A 819 38.04 -19.89 -20.22
CA SER A 819 36.84 -20.71 -20.45
C SER A 819 35.66 -20.18 -19.64
N TRP A 820 34.50 -20.02 -20.28
CA TRP A 820 33.28 -19.53 -19.63
C TRP A 820 32.01 -19.85 -20.45
N VAL A 821 30.86 -19.83 -19.78
CA VAL A 821 29.53 -19.99 -20.41
C VAL A 821 28.99 -18.63 -20.85
N THR A 822 28.58 -18.51 -22.11
CA THR A 822 28.07 -17.27 -22.73
C THR A 822 26.54 -17.19 -22.73
N TRP A 823 25.86 -18.35 -22.76
CA TRP A 823 24.41 -18.47 -22.63
C TRP A 823 24.05 -19.75 -21.88
N TYR A 824 22.97 -19.73 -21.10
CA TYR A 824 22.49 -20.90 -20.38
C TYR A 824 20.95 -20.92 -20.30
N HIS A 825 20.40 -22.10 -20.00
CA HIS A 825 19.02 -22.27 -19.57
C HIS A 825 18.96 -22.43 -18.04
N VAL A 826 17.87 -21.96 -17.46
CA VAL A 826 17.55 -22.18 -16.05
C VAL A 826 16.40 -23.18 -15.98
N LEU A 827 16.64 -24.29 -15.28
CA LEU A 827 15.63 -25.30 -15.01
C LEU A 827 15.41 -25.38 -13.49
N TYR A 828 14.20 -25.64 -13.03
CA TYR A 828 13.89 -25.70 -11.60
C TYR A 828 12.88 -26.80 -11.27
N GLY A 829 12.91 -27.30 -10.04
CA GLY A 829 12.07 -28.42 -9.60
C GLY A 829 11.89 -28.50 -8.09
N MET A 830 10.91 -29.29 -7.65
CA MET A 830 10.57 -29.46 -6.22
C MET A 830 11.14 -30.74 -5.62
N ASP A 831 11.39 -31.77 -6.42
CA ASP A 831 11.74 -33.13 -5.97
C ASP A 831 13.11 -33.61 -6.45
N GLY A 832 13.82 -32.81 -7.26
CA GLY A 832 15.14 -33.15 -7.79
C GLY A 832 15.12 -34.13 -8.97
N ASN A 833 13.93 -34.55 -9.42
CA ASN A 833 13.74 -35.49 -10.53
C ASN A 833 13.01 -34.84 -11.72
N ALA A 834 11.95 -34.08 -11.46
CA ALA A 834 11.20 -33.36 -12.49
C ALA A 834 11.63 -31.88 -12.53
N PHE A 835 12.13 -31.43 -13.68
CA PHE A 835 12.58 -30.05 -13.90
C PHE A 835 11.78 -29.37 -15.00
N GLN A 836 11.30 -28.17 -14.72
CA GLN A 836 10.64 -27.30 -15.69
C GLN A 836 11.55 -26.16 -16.12
N PRO A 837 11.52 -25.75 -17.40
CA PRO A 837 12.29 -24.61 -17.86
C PRO A 837 11.69 -23.29 -17.39
N TYR A 838 12.56 -22.32 -17.16
CA TYR A 838 12.17 -20.99 -16.74
C TYR A 838 11.69 -20.12 -17.92
N PHE A 839 10.50 -19.54 -17.77
CA PHE A 839 9.90 -18.61 -18.75
C PHE A 839 9.82 -17.20 -18.17
N ASN A 840 10.23 -16.22 -18.98
CA ASN A 840 10.07 -14.80 -18.68
C ASN A 840 8.84 -14.29 -19.44
N TYR A 841 7.76 -13.96 -18.70
CA TYR A 841 6.49 -13.45 -19.23
C TYR A 841 6.04 -14.12 -20.53
N SER A 842 6.08 -15.47 -20.57
CA SER A 842 5.68 -16.37 -21.68
C SER A 842 6.76 -16.78 -22.69
N SER A 843 7.96 -16.19 -22.66
CA SER A 843 9.08 -16.58 -23.53
C SER A 843 10.08 -17.45 -22.79
N LEU A 844 10.54 -18.55 -23.41
CA LEU A 844 11.59 -19.41 -22.83
C LEU A 844 12.83 -18.56 -22.56
N SER A 845 13.27 -18.50 -21.30
CA SER A 845 14.38 -17.64 -20.91
C SER A 845 15.72 -18.32 -21.23
N THR A 846 16.57 -17.61 -21.98
CA THR A 846 17.99 -17.92 -22.18
C THR A 846 18.83 -16.75 -21.67
N PRO A 847 19.17 -16.69 -20.36
CA PRO A 847 20.02 -15.63 -19.84
C PRO A 847 21.40 -15.57 -20.52
N MET A 848 21.88 -14.36 -20.77
CA MET A 848 23.26 -14.13 -21.19
C MET A 848 24.19 -14.34 -19.99
N GLY A 849 25.14 -15.24 -20.15
CA GLY A 849 26.22 -15.53 -19.22
C GLY A 849 27.39 -14.55 -19.36
N ASN A 850 28.61 -15.06 -19.23
CA ASN A 850 29.82 -14.28 -19.15
C ASN A 850 30.37 -13.90 -20.53
N VAL A 851 31.07 -12.75 -20.59
CA VAL A 851 31.81 -12.29 -21.78
C VAL A 851 33.31 -12.53 -21.69
N ASN A 852 33.81 -12.92 -20.51
CA ASN A 852 35.20 -13.27 -20.24
C ASN A 852 35.29 -14.17 -18.99
N GLY A 853 36.49 -14.71 -18.70
CA GLY A 853 36.73 -15.65 -17.60
C GLY A 853 36.79 -15.04 -16.20
N TYR A 854 36.74 -13.72 -16.04
CA TYR A 854 37.00 -13.03 -14.75
C TYR A 854 35.86 -12.12 -14.27
N GLY A 855 35.06 -11.56 -15.17
CA GLY A 855 33.93 -10.69 -14.83
C GLY A 855 32.74 -11.48 -14.31
N ILE A 856 32.12 -10.99 -13.23
CA ILE A 856 30.87 -11.55 -12.70
C ILE A 856 29.69 -10.98 -13.50
N LYS A 857 28.84 -11.85 -14.05
CA LYS A 857 27.60 -11.46 -14.70
C LYS A 857 26.42 -11.79 -13.79
N LYS A 858 25.60 -10.80 -13.45
CA LYS A 858 24.35 -11.00 -12.69
C LYS A 858 23.13 -10.94 -13.60
N HIS A 859 22.18 -11.83 -13.37
CA HIS A 859 20.90 -11.90 -14.08
C HIS A 859 19.75 -12.01 -13.06
N TYR A 860 18.79 -11.09 -13.14
CA TYR A 860 17.60 -11.08 -12.28
C TYR A 860 16.45 -11.87 -12.91
N LEU A 861 15.76 -12.67 -12.11
CA LEU A 861 14.65 -13.51 -12.55
C LEU A 861 13.32 -12.77 -12.33
N LYS A 862 12.60 -12.52 -13.43
CA LYS A 862 11.26 -11.91 -13.46
C LYS A 862 10.33 -12.78 -14.33
N PRO A 863 9.39 -13.53 -13.74
CA PRO A 863 9.10 -13.65 -12.30
C PRO A 863 10.19 -14.40 -11.50
N ALA A 864 10.20 -14.25 -10.17
CA ALA A 864 11.06 -15.04 -9.29
C ALA A 864 10.68 -16.53 -9.34
N ILE A 865 11.65 -17.42 -9.19
CA ILE A 865 11.45 -18.87 -9.20
C ILE A 865 11.21 -19.36 -7.78
N GLU A 866 10.19 -20.17 -7.53
CA GLU A 866 10.06 -20.91 -6.27
C GLU A 866 10.40 -22.38 -6.49
N ALA A 867 11.46 -22.86 -5.85
CA ALA A 867 11.98 -24.21 -6.06
C ALA A 867 12.76 -24.73 -4.85
N ILE A 868 12.96 -26.05 -4.82
CA ILE A 868 13.88 -26.72 -3.89
C ILE A 868 15.20 -27.04 -4.61
N TYR A 869 15.14 -27.29 -5.92
CA TYR A 869 16.28 -27.56 -6.79
C TYR A 869 16.32 -26.58 -7.95
N ILE A 870 17.52 -26.13 -8.31
CA ILE A 870 17.78 -25.35 -9.52
C ILE A 870 18.91 -25.98 -10.33
N ARG A 871 18.79 -25.95 -11.66
CA ARG A 871 19.78 -26.44 -12.62
C ARG A 871 20.17 -25.31 -13.58
N ILE A 872 21.47 -25.12 -13.74
CA ILE A 872 22.07 -24.30 -14.79
C ILE A 872 22.53 -25.24 -15.89
N ALA A 873 21.91 -25.13 -17.07
CA ALA A 873 22.25 -25.92 -18.25
C ALA A 873 22.94 -25.03 -19.29
N PRO A 874 24.27 -25.12 -19.48
CA PRO A 874 24.98 -24.31 -20.47
C PRO A 874 24.43 -24.55 -21.88
N LYS A 875 24.15 -23.46 -22.60
CA LYS A 875 23.69 -23.48 -23.99
C LYS A 875 24.84 -23.20 -24.95
N GLU A 876 25.64 -22.18 -24.65
CA GLU A 876 26.80 -21.76 -25.43
C GLU A 876 27.96 -21.39 -24.50
N TRP A 877 29.20 -21.54 -24.97
CA TRP A 877 30.42 -21.28 -24.20
C TRP A 877 31.59 -20.88 -25.10
N TYR A 878 32.61 -20.27 -24.48
CA TYR A 878 33.89 -19.94 -25.09
C TYR A 878 34.99 -20.78 -24.42
N GLY A 879 35.87 -21.41 -25.21
CA GLY A 879 36.95 -22.29 -24.75
C GLY A 879 36.50 -23.65 -24.18
N GLY A 880 35.39 -23.68 -23.45
CA GLY A 880 34.74 -24.88 -22.89
C GLY A 880 33.81 -24.51 -21.73
N ILE A 881 32.97 -25.45 -21.29
CA ILE A 881 32.09 -25.21 -20.15
C ILE A 881 32.93 -25.06 -18.88
N ALA A 882 32.78 -23.90 -18.25
CA ALA A 882 33.41 -23.54 -16.99
C ALA A 882 32.51 -22.54 -16.26
N LEU A 883 32.10 -22.88 -15.03
CA LEU A 883 31.15 -22.08 -14.26
C LEU A 883 31.52 -21.97 -12.78
N LYS A 884 31.41 -20.74 -12.29
CA LYS A 884 31.15 -20.39 -10.88
C LYS A 884 29.80 -19.70 -10.81
N VAL A 885 29.03 -19.96 -9.75
CA VAL A 885 27.66 -19.49 -9.60
C VAL A 885 27.39 -19.04 -8.16
N GLU A 886 26.62 -17.96 -8.02
CA GLU A 886 25.92 -17.59 -6.77
C GLU A 886 24.43 -17.38 -7.07
N PHE A 887 23.56 -17.77 -6.14
CA PHE A 887 22.12 -17.58 -6.26
C PHE A 887 21.67 -16.50 -5.30
N TYR A 888 20.75 -15.64 -5.75
CA TYR A 888 20.13 -14.61 -4.93
C TYR A 888 18.66 -14.94 -4.73
N GLY A 889 18.18 -14.78 -3.52
CA GLY A 889 16.84 -15.21 -3.16
C GLY A 889 16.64 -15.32 -1.66
N CYS A 890 15.53 -15.92 -1.26
CA CYS A 890 15.17 -16.18 0.11
C CYS A 890 14.53 -17.57 0.28
N GLY A 891 14.99 -18.37 1.24
CA GLY A 891 14.32 -19.62 1.65
C GLY A 891 13.20 -19.34 2.66
N ASN A 892 12.31 -20.30 2.92
CA ASN A 892 11.45 -20.25 4.13
C ASN A 892 12.26 -20.23 5.47
N SER A 893 13.58 -20.25 5.37
CA SER A 893 14.58 -20.04 6.42
C SER A 893 15.24 -18.65 6.40
N TYR A 894 14.77 -17.70 5.59
CA TYR A 894 15.30 -16.32 5.57
C TYR A 894 14.90 -15.47 6.78
N THR A 895 14.00 -15.97 7.61
CA THR A 895 13.80 -15.47 8.98
C THR A 895 14.97 -15.84 9.90
N ALA A 896 15.76 -16.88 9.60
CA ALA A 896 16.83 -17.34 10.50
C ALA A 896 18.12 -16.50 10.44
N ASN A 897 18.42 -15.79 9.34
CA ASN A 897 19.63 -14.97 9.22
C ASN A 897 19.41 -13.46 9.36
N ALA A 898 18.17 -12.96 9.22
CA ALA A 898 17.80 -11.64 9.74
C ALA A 898 17.64 -11.67 11.27
N MET A 899 17.29 -12.83 11.85
CA MET A 899 17.22 -13.04 13.31
C MET A 899 18.58 -13.36 13.96
N LYS A 900 19.61 -13.81 13.22
CA LYS A 900 20.92 -14.13 13.86
C LYS A 900 21.73 -12.89 14.25
N THR A 901 21.55 -11.77 13.54
CA THR A 901 22.17 -10.48 13.89
C THR A 901 21.37 -9.68 14.93
N THR A 902 20.06 -9.93 15.08
CA THR A 902 19.22 -9.33 16.14
C THR A 902 19.14 -10.16 17.42
N CYS A 903 19.43 -11.46 17.38
CA CYS A 903 19.44 -12.33 18.56
C CYS A 903 20.68 -12.19 19.47
N ASN A 904 21.73 -11.49 19.03
CA ASN A 904 22.95 -11.27 19.82
C ASN A 904 23.04 -9.85 20.40
N ALA A 905 21.99 -9.04 20.24
CA ALA A 905 21.88 -7.73 20.87
C ALA A 905 21.63 -7.89 22.37
N SER A 906 22.24 -7.03 23.18
CA SER A 906 21.87 -6.87 24.59
C SER A 906 20.42 -6.42 24.68
N ILE A 907 19.67 -6.96 25.64
CA ILE A 907 18.26 -6.60 25.86
C ILE A 907 18.16 -5.23 26.60
N GLY A 908 19.29 -4.66 27.02
CA GLY A 908 19.39 -3.29 27.53
C GLY A 908 19.43 -3.21 29.05
N LEU A 909 19.98 -4.22 29.73
CA LEU A 909 20.20 -4.16 31.17
C LEU A 909 21.33 -3.16 31.50
N GLU A 910 22.42 -3.15 30.74
CA GLU A 910 23.54 -2.20 30.86
C GLU A 910 23.12 -0.75 30.53
N ASP A 911 22.36 -0.56 29.45
CA ASP A 911 21.96 0.78 28.95
C ASP A 911 20.83 1.44 29.76
N GLY A 912 20.37 0.81 30.85
CA GLY A 912 19.35 1.38 31.74
C GLY A 912 17.91 1.30 31.21
N ALA A 913 17.64 0.53 30.15
CA ALA A 913 16.32 0.45 29.50
C ALA A 913 15.19 -0.10 30.40
N PHE A 914 15.53 -0.89 31.42
CA PHE A 914 14.59 -1.36 32.45
C PHE A 914 14.63 -0.46 33.68
N LEU A 915 13.49 -0.13 34.26
CA LEU A 915 13.41 0.61 35.53
C LEU A 915 13.63 -0.34 36.73
N SER A 916 14.09 0.19 37.87
CA SER A 916 14.39 -0.58 39.10
C SER A 916 13.30 -1.58 39.55
N PRO A 917 11.98 -1.34 39.38
CA PRO A 917 10.93 -2.29 39.75
C PRO A 917 10.91 -3.60 38.94
N ALA A 918 11.62 -3.67 37.80
CA ALA A 918 11.70 -4.90 36.99
C ALA A 918 12.59 -5.98 37.61
N PHE A 919 13.43 -5.63 38.58
CA PHE A 919 14.34 -6.56 39.27
C PHE A 919 13.76 -6.95 40.63
N GLN A 920 13.74 -8.26 40.90
CA GLN A 920 13.40 -8.81 42.21
C GLN A 920 14.49 -9.79 42.64
N ALA A 921 14.66 -9.98 43.95
CA ALA A 921 15.58 -10.98 44.46
C ALA A 921 15.06 -11.60 45.75
N SER A 922 15.53 -12.80 46.05
CA SER A 922 15.21 -13.54 47.27
C SER A 922 15.66 -12.83 48.54
N SER A 923 16.82 -12.17 48.51
CA SER A 923 17.35 -11.38 49.60
C SER A 923 18.42 -10.40 49.10
N VAL A 924 18.71 -9.39 49.90
CA VAL A 924 19.68 -8.33 49.58
C VAL A 924 20.48 -8.00 50.83
N LYS A 925 21.80 -7.82 50.69
CA LYS A 925 22.68 -7.35 51.78
C LYS A 925 22.21 -5.97 52.28
N PRO A 926 22.18 -5.70 53.60
CA PRO A 926 21.70 -4.42 54.14
C PRO A 926 22.54 -3.22 53.66
N SER A 927 22.16 -2.63 52.53
CA SER A 927 22.59 -1.34 51.99
C SER A 927 21.94 -1.13 50.62
N ARG A 928 21.53 0.09 50.32
CA ARG A 928 20.96 0.45 49.00
C ARG A 928 21.94 0.18 47.85
N ALA A 929 23.25 0.19 48.12
CA ALA A 929 24.29 -0.05 47.13
C ALA A 929 24.27 -1.48 46.56
N TYR A 930 23.63 -2.46 47.22
CA TYR A 930 23.61 -3.87 46.79
C TYR A 930 22.26 -4.33 46.22
N SER A 931 21.36 -3.38 45.93
CA SER A 931 20.02 -3.63 45.40
C SER A 931 20.04 -4.46 44.10
N PRO A 932 19.00 -5.28 43.82
CA PRO A 932 18.88 -6.07 42.60
C PRO A 932 19.05 -5.26 41.30
N SER A 933 18.67 -3.98 41.31
CA SER A 933 18.85 -3.05 40.20
C SER A 933 20.30 -2.77 39.80
N TYR A 934 21.27 -3.04 40.70
CA TYR A 934 22.71 -2.95 40.44
C TYR A 934 23.27 -4.23 39.81
N ALA A 935 22.46 -5.27 39.59
CA ALA A 935 22.88 -6.48 38.87
C ALA A 935 23.10 -6.26 37.37
N ARG A 936 23.28 -5.03 36.90
CA ARG A 936 23.54 -4.71 35.49
C ARG A 936 25.02 -4.88 35.19
N LEU A 937 25.33 -5.39 34.00
CA LEU A 937 26.71 -5.57 33.56
C LEU A 937 27.49 -4.24 33.63
N ASN A 938 28.79 -4.32 33.93
CA ASN A 938 29.72 -3.18 34.02
C ASN A 938 29.39 -2.09 35.06
N ASN A 939 28.35 -2.25 35.87
CA ASN A 939 28.03 -1.33 36.96
C ASN A 939 29.12 -1.35 38.06
N MET A 940 29.32 -0.26 38.81
CA MET A 940 30.31 -0.22 39.90
C MET A 940 29.95 -1.13 41.08
N SER A 941 28.65 -1.33 41.33
CA SER A 941 28.14 -2.26 42.35
C SER A 941 27.43 -3.46 41.69
N ALA A 942 26.97 -4.41 42.50
CA ALA A 942 26.31 -5.64 42.06
C ALA A 942 25.10 -5.96 42.95
N TRP A 943 24.18 -6.81 42.48
CA TRP A 943 23.28 -7.47 43.42
C TRP A 943 24.09 -8.37 44.33
N THR A 944 23.99 -8.16 45.64
CA THR A 944 24.61 -9.03 46.64
C THR A 944 23.53 -9.62 47.53
N ALA A 945 23.40 -10.94 47.56
CA ALA A 945 22.40 -11.60 48.37
C ALA A 945 22.64 -11.36 49.87
N GLY A 946 21.56 -11.25 50.66
CA GLY A 946 21.63 -11.09 52.11
C GLY A 946 22.20 -12.32 52.81
N HIS A 947 21.96 -13.49 52.25
CA HIS A 947 22.52 -14.77 52.68
C HIS A 947 23.21 -15.47 51.51
N SER A 948 24.26 -16.24 51.76
CA SER A 948 24.95 -17.02 50.72
C SER A 948 24.61 -18.50 50.88
N ASN A 949 23.48 -18.90 50.29
CA ASN A 949 22.99 -20.28 50.27
C ASN A 949 22.26 -20.58 48.95
N GLU A 950 21.94 -21.84 48.68
CA GLU A 950 21.34 -22.29 47.40
C GLU A 950 19.89 -21.83 47.19
N LYS A 951 19.26 -21.22 48.19
CA LYS A 951 17.87 -20.70 48.08
C LYS A 951 17.83 -19.30 47.47
N GLN A 952 19.00 -18.72 47.18
CA GLN A 952 19.04 -17.36 46.64
C GLN A 952 18.73 -17.32 45.16
N TRP A 953 18.11 -16.22 44.73
CA TRP A 953 17.80 -15.97 43.34
C TRP A 953 17.67 -14.49 43.04
N ILE A 954 17.95 -14.13 41.80
CA ILE A 954 17.58 -12.84 41.22
C ILE A 954 16.68 -13.09 40.01
N GLN A 955 15.64 -12.27 39.88
CA GLN A 955 14.61 -12.38 38.86
C GLN A 955 14.49 -11.06 38.12
N LEU A 956 14.24 -11.18 36.82
CA LEU A 956 13.90 -10.08 35.95
C LEU A 956 12.52 -10.32 35.33
N TYR A 957 11.67 -9.30 35.39
CA TYR A 957 10.38 -9.27 34.73
C TYR A 957 10.44 -8.44 33.44
N PHE A 958 10.00 -9.05 32.34
CA PHE A 958 9.82 -8.38 31.06
C PHE A 958 8.36 -7.97 30.88
N LYS A 959 8.11 -6.74 30.38
CA LYS A 959 6.75 -6.28 30.03
C LYS A 959 6.14 -7.14 28.91
N ASP A 960 6.98 -7.46 27.91
CA ASP A 960 6.66 -8.26 26.72
C ASP A 960 7.43 -9.59 26.75
N VAL A 961 7.00 -10.59 25.96
CA VAL A 961 7.72 -11.89 25.87
C VAL A 961 8.98 -11.70 25.03
N HIS A 962 10.13 -12.12 25.58
CA HIS A 962 11.43 -12.03 24.90
C HIS A 962 11.94 -13.41 24.54
N ILE A 963 12.62 -13.52 23.39
CA ILE A 963 13.45 -14.68 23.06
C ILE A 963 14.82 -14.46 23.67
N ILE A 964 15.27 -15.37 24.53
CA ILE A 964 16.53 -15.31 25.25
C ILE A 964 17.52 -16.31 24.62
N THR A 965 18.69 -15.81 24.22
CA THR A 965 19.70 -16.57 23.47
C THR A 965 21.02 -16.73 24.21
N ALA A 966 21.37 -15.78 25.08
CA ALA A 966 22.56 -15.88 25.92
C ALA A 966 22.46 -15.02 27.19
N ILE A 967 23.39 -15.24 28.11
CA ILE A 967 23.60 -14.42 29.31
C ILE A 967 25.10 -14.16 29.51
N ALA A 968 25.46 -12.92 29.81
CA ALA A 968 26.76 -12.54 30.33
C ALA A 968 26.68 -12.29 31.84
N THR A 969 27.69 -12.70 32.58
CA THR A 969 27.78 -12.59 34.05
C THR A 969 29.13 -12.01 34.47
N GLN A 970 29.16 -11.26 35.58
CA GLN A 970 30.32 -10.59 36.15
C GLN A 970 30.18 -10.50 37.69
N GLY A 971 31.28 -10.50 38.45
CA GLY A 971 31.27 -10.32 39.92
C GLY A 971 31.15 -8.86 40.34
N ILE A 972 31.30 -8.51 41.61
CA ILE A 972 31.28 -7.08 42.05
C ILE A 972 32.62 -6.38 41.78
N ALA A 973 32.62 -5.13 41.29
CA ALA A 973 33.83 -4.50 40.77
C ALA A 973 34.94 -4.28 41.83
N ASP A 974 34.59 -3.95 43.07
CA ASP A 974 35.51 -3.53 44.12
C ASP A 974 35.89 -4.65 45.11
N LYS A 975 35.28 -5.85 45.01
CA LYS A 975 35.53 -6.97 45.93
C LYS A 975 35.68 -8.29 45.20
N GLN A 976 36.43 -9.20 45.80
CA GLN A 976 36.63 -10.56 45.31
C GLN A 976 35.41 -11.47 45.56
N GLU A 977 34.20 -10.98 45.25
CA GLU A 977 32.91 -11.69 45.42
C GLU A 977 32.23 -11.90 44.06
N TRP A 978 31.87 -13.14 43.72
CA TRP A 978 31.22 -13.47 42.44
C TRP A 978 30.52 -14.84 42.45
N VAL A 979 29.65 -15.09 41.47
CA VAL A 979 29.02 -16.41 41.25
C VAL A 979 29.90 -17.27 40.34
N LYS A 980 30.27 -18.49 40.78
CA LYS A 980 31.10 -19.46 40.03
C LYS A 980 30.28 -20.42 39.16
N SER A 981 29.03 -20.70 39.53
CA SER A 981 28.10 -21.48 38.69
C SER A 981 26.65 -21.19 39.07
N TYR A 982 25.72 -21.38 38.13
CA TYR A 982 24.29 -21.09 38.33
C TYR A 982 23.38 -21.95 37.44
N ARG A 983 22.09 -21.99 37.76
CA ARG A 983 21.01 -22.53 36.93
C ARG A 983 20.07 -21.40 36.50
N ILE A 984 19.27 -21.66 35.46
CA ILE A 984 18.26 -20.73 34.95
C ILE A 984 16.88 -21.35 35.12
N ALA A 985 15.92 -20.56 35.61
CA ALA A 985 14.51 -20.87 35.57
C ALA A 985 13.75 -19.74 34.85
N PHE A 986 12.68 -20.06 34.13
CA PHE A 986 11.93 -19.08 33.35
C PHE A 986 10.42 -19.39 33.32
N SER A 987 9.59 -18.37 33.11
CA SER A 987 8.14 -18.50 32.91
C SER A 987 7.65 -17.57 31.82
N ASN A 988 6.64 -18.05 31.07
CA ASN A 988 5.89 -17.28 30.08
C ASN A 988 4.47 -16.95 30.55
N SER A 989 4.08 -17.41 31.75
CA SER A 989 2.78 -17.11 32.33
C SER A 989 2.75 -15.68 32.89
N TYR A 990 1.54 -15.11 32.97
CA TYR A 990 1.30 -13.89 33.75
C TYR A 990 1.23 -14.16 35.25
N GLU A 991 1.20 -15.45 35.64
CA GLU A 991 1.22 -15.91 37.02
C GLU A 991 2.64 -16.32 37.46
N GLU A 992 3.13 -15.69 38.51
CA GLU A 992 4.53 -15.77 38.97
C GLU A 992 4.97 -17.17 39.46
N ASN A 993 4.05 -18.11 39.68
CA ASN A 993 4.38 -19.40 40.33
C ASN A 993 4.68 -20.57 39.38
N THR A 994 4.79 -20.34 38.07
CA THR A 994 4.92 -21.42 37.05
C THR A 994 6.29 -21.42 36.35
N PHE A 995 7.37 -21.58 37.12
CA PHE A 995 8.74 -21.59 36.59
C PHE A 995 9.15 -22.97 36.03
N LYS A 996 9.71 -22.97 34.82
CA LYS A 996 10.40 -24.12 34.21
C LYS A 996 11.91 -23.95 34.39
N VAL A 997 12.60 -25.03 34.78
CA VAL A 997 14.07 -25.03 34.86
C VAL A 997 14.65 -25.30 33.47
N TYR A 998 15.68 -24.54 33.10
CA TYR A 998 16.39 -24.74 31.84
C TYR A 998 17.20 -26.05 31.91
N ASN A 999 16.80 -27.02 31.09
CA ASN A 999 17.37 -28.35 31.06
C ASN A 999 18.28 -28.54 29.83
N SER A 1000 19.24 -29.45 29.93
CA SER A 1000 20.01 -29.90 28.78
C SER A 1000 19.17 -30.82 27.89
N SER A 1001 19.66 -31.14 26.68
CA SER A 1001 19.06 -32.12 25.76
C SER A 1001 18.87 -33.53 26.36
N THR A 1002 19.39 -33.78 27.56
CA THR A 1002 19.23 -35.03 28.34
C THR A 1002 18.22 -34.93 29.48
N MET A 1003 17.35 -33.91 29.49
CA MET A 1003 16.30 -33.66 30.51
C MET A 1003 16.78 -33.42 31.96
N THR A 1004 18.08 -33.18 32.17
CA THR A 1004 18.67 -32.79 33.46
C THR A 1004 18.84 -31.27 33.56
N ALA A 1005 18.63 -30.69 34.76
CA ALA A 1005 18.81 -29.26 35.00
C ALA A 1005 20.24 -28.80 34.67
N LYS A 1006 20.37 -27.91 33.69
CA LYS A 1006 21.69 -27.48 33.18
C LYS A 1006 22.33 -26.50 34.16
N VAL A 1007 23.55 -26.81 34.60
CA VAL A 1007 24.39 -25.90 35.40
C VAL A 1007 25.36 -25.18 34.48
N PHE A 1008 25.31 -23.85 34.49
CA PHE A 1008 26.19 -22.96 33.71
C PHE A 1008 27.41 -22.57 34.55
N LYS A 1009 28.57 -22.48 33.90
CA LYS A 1009 29.79 -21.94 34.53
C LYS A 1009 29.68 -20.42 34.58
N GLY A 1010 29.88 -19.86 35.77
CA GLY A 1010 29.94 -18.43 36.01
C GLY A 1010 31.38 -17.93 36.01
N ASN A 1011 31.66 -16.93 36.83
CA ASN A 1011 32.90 -16.19 36.84
C ASN A 1011 34.04 -16.89 37.60
N LEU A 1012 35.28 -16.62 37.18
CA LEU A 1012 36.51 -17.05 37.86
C LEU A 1012 37.14 -15.94 38.72
N ASN A 1013 36.76 -14.69 38.46
CA ASN A 1013 37.15 -13.50 39.21
C ASN A 1013 36.00 -12.49 39.21
N ASN A 1014 36.23 -11.30 39.76
CA ASN A 1014 35.19 -10.30 39.93
C ASN A 1014 35.01 -9.34 38.72
N SER A 1015 35.97 -9.30 37.80
CA SER A 1015 36.05 -8.33 36.69
C SER A 1015 35.69 -8.90 35.33
N ASP A 1016 35.98 -10.17 35.05
CA ASP A 1016 35.86 -10.71 33.71
C ASP A 1016 34.42 -11.08 33.39
N ILE A 1017 34.02 -10.82 32.15
CA ILE A 1017 32.67 -11.14 31.65
C ILE A 1017 32.66 -12.58 31.14
N VAL A 1018 31.83 -13.42 31.73
CA VAL A 1018 31.60 -14.80 31.28
C VAL A 1018 30.25 -14.89 30.59
N LYS A 1019 30.27 -15.17 29.28
CA LYS A 1019 29.07 -15.34 28.44
C LYS A 1019 28.76 -16.82 28.22
N ASN A 1020 27.52 -17.22 28.47
CA ASN A 1020 26.99 -18.55 28.15
C ASN A 1020 25.83 -18.43 27.16
N GLU A 1021 25.85 -19.27 26.13
CA GLU A 1021 24.77 -19.38 25.14
C GLU A 1021 23.76 -20.45 25.54
N PHE A 1022 22.49 -20.16 25.28
CA PHE A 1022 21.38 -21.09 25.47
C PHE A 1022 21.13 -21.87 24.18
N ASN A 1023 21.27 -23.19 24.24
CA ASN A 1023 20.97 -24.10 23.16
C ASN A 1023 20.14 -25.29 23.69
N PRO A 1024 18.83 -25.35 23.38
CA PRO A 1024 18.08 -24.41 22.54
C PRO A 1024 17.86 -23.04 23.22
N SER A 1025 17.62 -21.98 22.45
CA SER A 1025 17.10 -20.71 22.97
C SER A 1025 15.67 -20.90 23.51
N PHE A 1026 15.19 -19.97 24.33
CA PHE A 1026 13.87 -20.08 24.96
C PHE A 1026 13.18 -18.72 25.07
N THR A 1027 11.85 -18.72 25.14
CA THR A 1027 11.07 -17.52 25.42
C THR A 1027 10.82 -17.37 26.91
N ALA A 1028 10.89 -16.13 27.40
CA ALA A 1028 10.63 -15.80 28.80
C ALA A 1028 9.90 -14.46 28.93
N LYS A 1029 8.95 -14.40 29.87
CA LYS A 1029 8.42 -13.16 30.45
C LYS A 1029 9.01 -12.90 31.85
N TYR A 1030 9.33 -13.97 32.56
CA TYR A 1030 10.11 -13.95 33.78
C TYR A 1030 11.34 -14.82 33.60
N ILE A 1031 12.52 -14.33 33.98
CA ILE A 1031 13.75 -15.13 34.05
C ILE A 1031 14.35 -15.00 35.45
N ARG A 1032 14.73 -16.13 36.02
CA ARG A 1032 15.31 -16.26 37.36
C ARG A 1032 16.64 -16.98 37.28
N LEU A 1033 17.68 -16.35 37.84
CA LEU A 1033 19.00 -16.94 37.96
C LEU A 1033 19.19 -17.48 39.38
N LEU A 1034 19.63 -18.73 39.44
CA LEU A 1034 19.75 -19.54 40.66
C LEU A 1034 21.23 -19.88 40.90
N PRO A 1035 21.98 -19.12 41.72
CA PRO A 1035 23.37 -19.40 42.04
C PRO A 1035 23.55 -20.80 42.67
N VAL A 1036 24.51 -21.56 42.17
CA VAL A 1036 24.84 -22.92 42.68
C VAL A 1036 26.13 -22.88 43.50
N THR A 1037 27.18 -22.25 42.98
CA THR A 1037 28.45 -22.05 43.72
C THR A 1037 28.94 -20.62 43.56
N TRP A 1038 29.62 -20.07 44.56
CA TRP A 1038 30.12 -18.67 44.56
C TRP A 1038 31.49 -18.55 45.24
N ASN A 1039 32.11 -17.37 45.09
CA ASN A 1039 33.33 -16.98 45.78
C ASN A 1039 33.00 -15.98 46.88
N ILE A 1040 33.28 -16.32 48.14
CA ILE A 1040 33.02 -15.51 49.35
C ILE A 1040 31.53 -15.21 49.58
N ARG A 1041 30.86 -14.50 48.67
CA ARG A 1041 29.42 -14.18 48.68
C ARG A 1041 28.80 -14.27 47.30
N ILE A 1042 27.48 -14.42 47.27
CA ILE A 1042 26.68 -14.34 46.03
C ILE A 1042 26.56 -12.87 45.62
N SER A 1043 27.43 -12.47 44.71
CA SER A 1043 27.46 -11.13 44.10
C SER A 1043 27.45 -11.25 42.58
N LEU A 1044 26.53 -10.57 41.90
CA LEU A 1044 26.32 -10.74 40.46
C LEU A 1044 25.93 -9.45 39.73
N ARG A 1045 26.58 -9.22 38.60
CA ARG A 1045 26.20 -8.34 37.49
C ARG A 1045 25.93 -9.20 36.25
N MET A 1046 24.95 -8.82 35.44
CA MET A 1046 24.53 -9.61 34.28
C MET A 1046 23.97 -8.75 33.13
N GLU A 1047 24.09 -9.28 31.92
CA GLU A 1047 23.40 -8.82 30.71
C GLU A 1047 22.74 -10.02 30.02
N LEU A 1048 21.55 -9.81 29.46
CA LEU A 1048 20.84 -10.82 28.69
C LEU A 1048 20.88 -10.45 27.22
N TYR A 1049 21.04 -11.46 26.38
CA TYR A 1049 21.05 -11.31 24.94
C TYR A 1049 19.81 -11.97 24.34
N GLY A 1050 19.25 -11.32 23.33
CA GLY A 1050 18.00 -11.74 22.71
C GLY A 1050 17.24 -10.56 22.12
N HIS A 1051 15.97 -10.76 21.82
CA HIS A 1051 15.13 -9.71 21.25
C HIS A 1051 13.65 -9.85 21.66
N THR A 1052 12.91 -8.74 21.57
CA THR A 1052 11.45 -8.76 21.54
C THR A 1052 10.99 -9.28 20.19
N ASP A 1053 9.93 -10.08 20.17
CA ASP A 1053 9.30 -10.51 18.93
C ASP A 1053 7.86 -9.95 18.87
N PRO A 1054 7.62 -8.86 18.11
CA PRO A 1054 6.29 -8.29 17.92
C PRO A 1054 5.37 -9.18 17.06
N THR A 1055 5.89 -10.29 16.53
CA THR A 1055 5.17 -11.30 15.73
C THR A 1055 4.92 -12.61 16.47
N LEU A 1056 5.11 -12.67 17.81
CA LEU A 1056 4.71 -13.82 18.67
C LEU A 1056 3.19 -13.98 18.84
N SER A 1057 2.46 -13.97 17.73
CA SER A 1057 1.30 -14.84 17.53
C SER A 1057 1.72 -15.94 16.54
N ILE A 1058 2.60 -16.85 16.98
CA ILE A 1058 3.11 -17.93 16.12
C ILE A 1058 1.99 -18.94 15.80
N PRO A 1059 1.85 -19.35 14.53
CA PRO A 1059 1.13 -20.56 14.11
C PRO A 1059 1.60 -21.83 14.85
N GLY A 1060 0.73 -22.47 15.64
CA GLY A 1060 1.01 -23.77 16.29
C GLY A 1060 1.25 -23.77 17.80
N VAL A 1061 1.08 -22.64 18.51
CA VAL A 1061 1.00 -22.65 19.98
C VAL A 1061 -0.37 -23.23 20.41
N PRO A 1062 -0.44 -24.21 21.34
CA PRO A 1062 -1.70 -24.75 21.81
C PRO A 1062 -2.60 -23.63 22.35
N LEU A 1063 -3.76 -23.45 21.73
CA LEU A 1063 -4.69 -22.35 22.06
C LEU A 1063 -5.44 -22.55 23.38
N GLY A 1064 -5.15 -23.65 24.09
CA GLY A 1064 -5.63 -23.87 25.45
C GLY A 1064 -6.34 -25.20 25.71
N LEU A 1065 -6.51 -26.06 24.69
CA LEU A 1065 -7.10 -27.39 24.86
C LEU A 1065 -6.19 -28.32 25.69
N GLU A 1066 -4.89 -28.37 25.38
CA GLU A 1066 -3.88 -29.23 26.03
C GLU A 1066 -3.61 -28.86 27.50
N ASN A 1067 -3.65 -27.56 27.85
CA ASN A 1067 -3.28 -27.06 29.17
C ASN A 1067 -4.46 -26.51 30.00
N GLY A 1068 -5.70 -26.70 29.53
CA GLY A 1068 -6.91 -26.29 30.25
C GLY A 1068 -7.26 -24.80 30.18
N ALA A 1069 -6.52 -23.99 29.44
CA ALA A 1069 -6.83 -22.56 29.26
C ALA A 1069 -8.16 -22.33 28.50
N VAL A 1070 -8.54 -23.26 27.61
CA VAL A 1070 -9.93 -23.39 27.15
C VAL A 1070 -10.68 -24.15 28.23
N LYS A 1071 -11.69 -23.54 28.86
CA LYS A 1071 -12.48 -24.16 29.95
C LYS A 1071 -13.45 -25.22 29.40
N ASP A 1072 -13.86 -26.18 30.23
CA ASP A 1072 -14.74 -27.29 29.83
C ASP A 1072 -16.07 -26.81 29.23
N ALA A 1073 -16.64 -25.73 29.76
CA ALA A 1073 -17.87 -25.12 29.24
C ALA A 1073 -17.76 -24.60 27.79
N ALA A 1074 -16.55 -24.42 27.28
CA ALA A 1074 -16.29 -23.95 25.93
C ALA A 1074 -16.15 -25.10 24.91
N ILE A 1075 -16.30 -26.36 25.33
CA ILE A 1075 -16.18 -27.55 24.46
C ILE A 1075 -17.53 -28.27 24.42
N ASN A 1076 -18.08 -28.42 23.22
CA ASN A 1076 -19.38 -29.06 22.99
C ASN A 1076 -19.30 -30.12 21.87
N SER A 1077 -20.30 -30.97 21.73
CA SER A 1077 -20.36 -31.99 20.69
C SER A 1077 -21.77 -32.26 20.21
N SER A 1078 -21.91 -33.00 19.11
CA SER A 1078 -23.20 -33.54 18.65
C SER A 1078 -23.85 -34.49 19.67
N SER A 1079 -23.06 -35.34 20.31
CA SER A 1079 -23.48 -36.35 21.28
C SER A 1079 -22.28 -36.92 22.02
N TYR A 1080 -22.52 -37.64 23.12
CA TYR A 1080 -21.48 -38.42 23.81
C TYR A 1080 -22.08 -39.75 24.29
N LEU A 1081 -21.28 -40.82 24.28
CA LEU A 1081 -21.74 -42.19 24.55
C LEU A 1081 -22.18 -42.40 26.02
N HIS A 1082 -21.39 -41.91 26.96
CA HIS A 1082 -21.65 -41.99 28.41
C HIS A 1082 -20.96 -40.80 29.11
N SER A 1083 -21.29 -40.55 30.37
CA SER A 1083 -20.68 -39.50 31.21
C SER A 1083 -19.16 -39.64 31.44
N TYR A 1084 -18.53 -40.70 30.92
CA TYR A 1084 -17.07 -40.88 30.92
C TYR A 1084 -16.39 -40.43 29.62
N TYR A 1085 -17.15 -40.01 28.61
CA TYR A 1085 -16.67 -39.63 27.28
C TYR A 1085 -17.15 -38.24 26.87
N TYR A 1086 -17.23 -37.33 27.84
CA TYR A 1086 -17.71 -35.98 27.60
C TYR A 1086 -16.82 -35.23 26.60
N PRO A 1087 -17.37 -34.21 25.91
CA PRO A 1087 -16.63 -33.46 24.88
C PRO A 1087 -15.32 -32.85 25.39
N TRP A 1088 -15.32 -32.32 26.62
CA TRP A 1088 -14.14 -31.72 27.24
C TRP A 1088 -13.06 -32.72 27.66
N GLN A 1089 -13.35 -34.02 27.65
CA GLN A 1089 -12.33 -35.06 27.86
C GLN A 1089 -11.53 -35.34 26.57
N GLY A 1090 -11.96 -34.82 25.41
CA GLY A 1090 -11.25 -34.88 24.13
C GLY A 1090 -9.99 -34.01 24.02
N ARG A 1091 -9.31 -33.72 25.15
CA ARG A 1091 -8.10 -32.91 25.21
C ARG A 1091 -6.86 -33.76 24.97
N ILE A 1092 -5.96 -33.28 24.11
CA ILE A 1092 -4.69 -33.96 23.86
C ILE A 1092 -3.79 -33.86 25.10
N ARG A 1093 -3.09 -34.96 25.45
CA ARG A 1093 -2.14 -35.05 26.59
C ARG A 1093 -2.72 -34.67 27.97
N TRP A 1094 -4.01 -34.92 28.18
CA TRP A 1094 -4.64 -34.72 29.47
C TRP A 1094 -4.41 -35.92 30.40
N GLU A 1095 -3.39 -35.84 31.26
CA GLU A 1095 -2.92 -36.97 32.09
C GLU A 1095 -3.76 -37.23 33.36
N ASN A 1096 -4.84 -36.47 33.58
CA ASN A 1096 -5.58 -36.48 34.85
C ASN A 1096 -6.87 -37.33 34.87
N THR A 1097 -7.17 -38.10 33.81
CA THR A 1097 -8.37 -38.95 33.76
C THR A 1097 -8.09 -40.30 33.07
N THR A 1098 -8.76 -41.36 33.51
CA THR A 1098 -8.69 -42.71 32.92
C THR A 1098 -9.30 -42.80 31.51
N HIS A 1099 -10.09 -41.79 31.13
CA HIS A 1099 -10.69 -41.64 29.81
C HIS A 1099 -10.35 -40.22 29.31
N SER A 1100 -9.39 -40.12 28.40
CA SER A 1100 -8.88 -38.85 27.85
C SER A 1100 -9.23 -38.70 26.37
N PHE A 1101 -10.49 -38.99 26.01
CA PHE A 1101 -11.00 -38.86 24.65
C PHE A 1101 -12.52 -38.64 24.66
N TRP A 1102 -13.04 -38.06 23.58
CA TRP A 1102 -14.48 -37.94 23.33
C TRP A 1102 -14.94 -39.07 22.41
N SER A 1103 -16.12 -39.63 22.71
CA SER A 1103 -16.78 -40.64 21.86
C SER A 1103 -18.27 -40.30 21.69
N PRO A 1104 -18.78 -40.15 20.46
CA PRO A 1104 -20.20 -39.89 20.21
C PRO A 1104 -21.07 -41.12 20.53
N SER A 1105 -22.37 -40.92 20.73
CA SER A 1105 -23.32 -42.03 20.96
C SER A 1105 -23.69 -42.80 19.70
N ASN A 1106 -23.50 -42.20 18.51
CA ASN A 1106 -23.76 -42.80 17.21
C ASN A 1106 -22.48 -42.79 16.35
N ASN A 1107 -22.19 -43.89 15.67
CA ASN A 1107 -21.03 -44.01 14.78
C ASN A 1107 -21.41 -43.67 13.32
N ASP A 1108 -21.62 -42.38 13.04
CA ASP A 1108 -21.95 -41.88 11.70
C ASP A 1108 -21.19 -40.60 11.34
N LEU A 1109 -21.28 -40.18 10.07
CA LEU A 1109 -20.57 -39.01 9.54
C LEU A 1109 -21.18 -37.65 9.96
N LYS A 1110 -22.25 -37.64 10.76
CA LYS A 1110 -22.91 -36.41 11.22
C LYS A 1110 -22.39 -35.94 12.57
N GLN A 1111 -21.51 -36.72 13.22
CA GLN A 1111 -20.96 -36.38 14.53
C GLN A 1111 -19.92 -35.27 14.44
N TRP A 1112 -19.90 -34.39 15.45
CA TRP A 1112 -18.99 -33.25 15.50
C TRP A 1112 -18.56 -32.93 16.93
N LEU A 1113 -17.36 -32.36 17.05
CA LEU A 1113 -16.81 -31.77 18.27
C LEU A 1113 -16.51 -30.29 17.97
N GLN A 1114 -16.98 -29.40 18.84
CA GLN A 1114 -16.90 -27.95 18.70
C GLN A 1114 -16.15 -27.34 19.88
N VAL A 1115 -15.31 -26.35 19.60
CA VAL A 1115 -14.56 -25.61 20.62
C VAL A 1115 -14.73 -24.11 20.40
N ASP A 1116 -15.16 -23.39 21.44
CA ASP A 1116 -15.21 -21.93 21.48
C ASP A 1116 -13.90 -21.39 22.09
N LEU A 1117 -13.26 -20.47 21.38
CA LEU A 1117 -12.00 -19.86 21.79
C LEU A 1117 -12.20 -18.53 22.55
N GLY A 1118 -13.43 -18.03 22.67
CA GLY A 1118 -13.82 -16.83 23.42
C GLY A 1118 -13.30 -15.49 22.86
N LYS A 1119 -12.37 -15.51 21.90
CA LYS A 1119 -11.84 -14.36 21.18
C LYS A 1119 -11.43 -14.75 19.77
N ILE A 1120 -11.46 -13.78 18.85
CA ILE A 1120 -10.98 -13.99 17.48
C ILE A 1120 -9.50 -14.39 17.54
N THR A 1121 -9.20 -15.58 17.04
CA THR A 1121 -7.87 -16.21 17.17
C THR A 1121 -7.44 -16.77 15.82
N ASN A 1122 -6.18 -16.55 15.44
CA ASN A 1122 -5.63 -17.07 14.19
C ASN A 1122 -5.34 -18.59 14.33
N LEU A 1123 -6.26 -19.43 13.83
CA LEU A 1123 -6.12 -20.88 13.85
C LEU A 1123 -5.30 -21.35 12.65
N THR A 1124 -4.21 -22.05 12.93
CA THR A 1124 -3.18 -22.37 11.91
C THR A 1124 -2.95 -23.87 11.72
N GLY A 1125 -3.57 -24.70 12.57
CA GLY A 1125 -3.53 -26.16 12.48
C GLY A 1125 -4.38 -26.80 13.57
N VAL A 1126 -4.69 -28.09 13.39
CA VAL A 1126 -5.40 -28.93 14.38
C VAL A 1126 -4.59 -30.20 14.59
N ALA A 1127 -4.25 -30.49 15.84
CA ALA A 1127 -3.64 -31.76 16.25
C ALA A 1127 -4.72 -32.71 16.77
N THR A 1128 -4.64 -33.99 16.41
CA THR A 1128 -5.57 -35.03 16.87
C THR A 1128 -4.80 -36.22 17.43
N GLN A 1129 -5.41 -36.96 18.36
CA GLN A 1129 -4.87 -38.17 18.95
C GLN A 1129 -6.03 -39.18 19.11
N GLY A 1130 -5.76 -40.46 18.86
CA GLY A 1130 -6.69 -41.54 19.16
C GLY A 1130 -6.80 -41.81 20.66
N ALA A 1131 -7.72 -42.68 21.06
CA ALA A 1131 -7.80 -43.13 22.46
C ALA A 1131 -6.47 -43.76 22.89
N ASN A 1132 -6.00 -43.41 24.08
CA ASN A 1132 -4.71 -43.86 24.63
C ASN A 1132 -4.77 -45.27 25.23
N ASN A 1133 -5.97 -45.78 25.50
CA ASN A 1133 -6.26 -47.05 26.16
C ASN A 1133 -7.15 -47.99 25.34
N GLU A 1134 -7.67 -47.54 24.20
CA GLU A 1134 -8.59 -48.29 23.32
C GLU A 1134 -8.16 -48.13 21.85
N GLN A 1135 -8.44 -49.11 21.00
CA GLN A 1135 -8.12 -49.05 19.57
C GLN A 1135 -9.14 -48.23 18.76
N TRP A 1136 -9.48 -47.03 19.24
CA TRP A 1136 -10.48 -46.15 18.62
C TRP A 1136 -9.85 -44.84 18.17
N TRP A 1137 -10.04 -44.48 16.90
CA TRP A 1137 -9.56 -43.23 16.33
C TRP A 1137 -10.37 -42.83 15.09
N VAL A 1138 -10.30 -41.55 14.75
CA VAL A 1138 -10.86 -41.00 13.51
C VAL A 1138 -9.79 -40.99 12.45
N THR A 1139 -10.07 -41.56 11.27
CA THR A 1139 -9.09 -41.63 10.16
C THR A 1139 -9.10 -40.40 9.26
N SER A 1140 -10.17 -39.61 9.29
CA SER A 1140 -10.32 -38.39 8.50
C SER A 1140 -11.41 -37.52 9.10
N TYR A 1141 -11.23 -36.19 9.09
CA TYR A 1141 -12.22 -35.23 9.54
C TYR A 1141 -12.30 -34.06 8.58
N VAL A 1142 -13.38 -33.29 8.69
CA VAL A 1142 -13.55 -32.03 7.95
C VAL A 1142 -13.57 -30.89 8.95
N LEU A 1143 -12.71 -29.88 8.72
CA LEU A 1143 -12.61 -28.73 9.62
C LEU A 1143 -13.61 -27.63 9.22
N LYS A 1144 -14.29 -27.12 10.23
CA LYS A 1144 -15.28 -26.07 10.15
C LYS A 1144 -14.92 -24.95 11.15
N PHE A 1145 -14.99 -23.68 10.76
CA PHE A 1145 -14.66 -22.54 11.63
C PHE A 1145 -15.70 -21.41 11.50
N ALA A 1146 -15.90 -20.64 12.56
CA ALA A 1146 -16.74 -19.44 12.55
C ALA A 1146 -15.85 -18.22 12.82
N SER A 1147 -15.78 -17.29 11.86
CA SER A 1147 -15.04 -16.02 11.99
C SER A 1147 -16.01 -14.83 11.98
N PHE A 1148 -15.52 -13.62 12.25
CA PHE A 1148 -16.34 -12.39 12.17
C PHE A 1148 -16.92 -12.12 10.76
N SER A 1149 -16.44 -12.85 9.74
CA SER A 1149 -16.91 -12.80 8.35
C SER A 1149 -17.85 -13.94 7.97
N ALA A 1150 -18.06 -14.94 8.83
CA ALA A 1150 -18.90 -16.09 8.53
C ALA A 1150 -20.38 -15.70 8.61
N THR A 1151 -21.05 -15.59 7.46
CA THR A 1151 -22.44 -15.12 7.37
C THR A 1151 -23.49 -16.22 7.58
N ASN A 1152 -23.14 -17.46 7.96
CA ASN A 1152 -24.10 -18.58 8.09
C ASN A 1152 -23.66 -19.71 9.05
N GLY A 1153 -23.10 -19.38 10.22
CA GLY A 1153 -22.48 -20.39 11.08
C GLY A 1153 -21.19 -20.95 10.46
N PHE A 1154 -20.73 -22.11 10.95
CA PHE A 1154 -19.40 -22.63 10.63
C PHE A 1154 -19.14 -22.84 9.13
N GLU A 1155 -18.07 -22.26 8.61
CA GLU A 1155 -17.56 -22.40 7.24
C GLU A 1155 -16.53 -23.53 7.14
N TYR A 1156 -16.47 -24.20 5.98
CA TYR A 1156 -15.48 -25.24 5.72
C TYR A 1156 -14.09 -24.66 5.45
N TYR A 1157 -13.05 -25.26 6.01
CA TYR A 1157 -11.67 -25.00 5.61
C TYR A 1157 -11.39 -25.56 4.20
N ILE A 1158 -10.88 -24.73 3.28
CA ILE A 1158 -10.63 -25.08 1.87
C ILE A 1158 -9.17 -24.79 1.51
N GLU A 1159 -8.46 -25.79 1.00
CA GLU A 1159 -7.07 -25.69 0.49
C GLU A 1159 -7.06 -26.01 -1.02
N ASN A 1160 -6.39 -25.20 -1.85
CA ASN A 1160 -6.29 -25.39 -3.31
C ASN A 1160 -7.64 -25.54 -4.06
N LYS A 1161 -8.67 -24.77 -3.67
CA LYS A 1161 -9.98 -24.65 -4.35
C LYS A 1161 -10.87 -25.91 -4.39
N ASN A 1162 -10.55 -26.96 -3.63
CA ASN A 1162 -11.44 -28.12 -3.43
C ASN A 1162 -11.69 -28.34 -1.93
N PRO A 1163 -12.92 -28.66 -1.47
CA PRO A 1163 -13.09 -29.26 -0.15
C PRO A 1163 -12.40 -30.63 -0.18
N ARG A 1164 -11.40 -30.83 0.67
CA ARG A 1164 -10.68 -32.11 0.70
C ARG A 1164 -11.65 -33.18 1.23
N ILE A 1165 -12.17 -34.03 0.35
CA ILE A 1165 -12.43 -35.43 0.67
C ILE A 1165 -11.13 -36.16 0.30
N PRO A 1166 -10.30 -36.59 1.25
CA PRO A 1166 -9.13 -37.38 0.89
C PRO A 1166 -9.57 -38.78 0.50
N MET A 1167 -9.26 -39.19 -0.74
CA MET A 1167 -9.33 -40.59 -1.16
C MET A 1167 -8.40 -41.45 -0.30
N ARG A 1168 -8.91 -42.65 0.02
CA ARG A 1168 -8.16 -43.83 0.46
C ARG A 1168 -6.95 -44.10 -0.45
N ARG A 1169 -5.79 -44.36 0.18
CA ARG A 1169 -4.77 -45.41 -0.09
C ARG A 1169 -3.44 -44.91 0.47
N GLY A 1170 -2.63 -45.68 1.20
CA GLY A 1170 -2.69 -47.06 1.61
C GLY A 1170 -1.58 -47.30 2.63
N ILE A 1171 -1.77 -48.33 3.43
CA ILE A 1171 -0.87 -48.90 4.44
C ILE A 1171 0.57 -49.06 3.88
N TYR A 1172 1.57 -48.64 4.65
CA TYR A 1172 2.66 -49.47 5.18
C TYR A 1172 3.16 -48.88 6.50
#